data_AF-A0A9W8QEK1-F1
#
_entry.id   AF-A0A9W8QEK1-F1
#
_cell.length_a   1.000
_cell.length_b   1.000
_cell.length_c   1.000
_cell.angle_alpha   90.00
_cell.angle_beta   90.00
_cell.angle_gamma   90.00
#
_symmetry.space_group_name_H-M   'P 1'
#
loop_
_entity.id
_entity.type
_entity.pdbx_description
1 polymer ?
#
loop_
_entity_poly.entity_id
_entity_poly.type
_entity_poly.pdbx_seq_one_letter_code
_entity_poly.pdbx_strand_id
1 'polypeptide(L)'
;MKFGLEYDRHILPQWSEHYIDYNGLRMQLRAKVQRRESIDGLTRELEVEAVRFRQFLLKFFDTLDVKSDALVKLQSEESPSGAVPGGTAPTSPIPFSQARAIVALTDGFLAIKRFSNLNMTAIRRLLDKFAASGQAAADTLYQLESELEACAEARRKISERLAYNRHQLKKVRARGSEPEVPSYEGSMLETFSDREEEFHPPRNEVARFFVHPSFHVFQSCLADALNKHPDSTGNPDQAQFLGRLLHLTASHNWPRLDDEPCDSGDRLNLVLEKGPDLSVCSVRGETALFCAAQAGSLPNVHAVARYYLQSGESLDTAVPRTGWTPLMVACIKGYTDITEFLLSAGADAQKVDILGWTAREHAAYRGHLTTAALEGFVMAGKPTGEMVQRVNAPVQIMHNTLNSREQAVVVTLGSVQGGHNRATLKLKRYLTEDEDRDLDSRCLEIIIDGADCSSKIVQLPLWQDTSIEPLVGRLGLNMPARVTVRLWDKDTIPALGDKATLGRLESSGTVVLGEDSAKFGKSRESMLRETSVVMLNKETMEFSGTVLLSYVIANPFDGLKDSKAASYKRQSGDPVRLVGHRGLGQNTTDKSNLQIGENTVTSFLSAYRLGAPFVEFDVQLTRDHEAVIYHDFSFSGTGSDVPIHDISLAQYKYAGDIQNPIGALLLDETTGNAQRRPRASSSGEHSVLKARQAQERMRYTVDYDGKGFKANIRGHSIQDEHATLEELLATLPEEIGFNIEMKYQRLHEAVEAGVASVTIDINTFVDVALEKIKKLAGRRPIILSSFTPEVCILLKLKQSAYPVLLITNAGKLPMFDKELRAASLQMGIQFAKRWQLSGLVLACDTFLLCPRLISFVRNAGLVCASYGLGNNDPENAKIQADAGIDILIVDKVKLIAEALSKHQSAEA
;
A
#
# COMPACT_ATOMS: atom_id res chain seq x y z
N MET A 1 13.46 3.87 -20.22
CA MET A 1 13.26 2.46 -19.86
C MET A 1 12.58 2.47 -18.50
N LYS A 2 11.26 2.22 -18.49
CA LYS A 2 10.46 2.06 -17.28
C LYS A 2 10.54 0.57 -16.91
N PHE A 3 11.10 0.24 -15.76
CA PHE A 3 10.78 -1.01 -15.09
C PHE A 3 9.82 -0.65 -13.96
N GLY A 4 8.58 -1.13 -14.10
CA GLY A 4 7.48 -0.86 -13.18
C GLY A 4 7.69 -1.51 -11.83
N LEU A 5 7.51 -0.72 -10.77
CA LEU A 5 6.51 -0.82 -9.69
C LEU A 5 5.84 -2.17 -9.33
N GLU A 6 6.35 -3.33 -9.73
CA GLU A 6 5.86 -4.64 -9.24
C GLU A 6 7.01 -5.52 -8.72
N TYR A 7 7.79 -5.00 -7.77
CA TYR A 7 8.86 -5.77 -7.10
C TYR A 7 8.79 -5.73 -5.56
N ASP A 8 7.60 -5.51 -4.99
CA ASP A 8 7.44 -5.38 -3.53
C ASP A 8 7.01 -6.66 -2.80
N ARG A 9 7.26 -7.86 -3.35
CA ARG A 9 6.88 -9.12 -2.65
C ARG A 9 7.99 -10.08 -2.26
N HIS A 10 9.22 -9.95 -2.74
CA HIS A 10 10.32 -10.79 -2.24
C HIS A 10 11.62 -9.99 -2.13
N ILE A 11 12.03 -9.75 -0.88
CA ILE A 11 13.39 -9.48 -0.41
C ILE A 11 14.17 -8.53 -1.34
N LEU A 12 14.22 -7.23 -1.01
CA LEU A 12 15.22 -6.33 -1.59
C LEU A 12 16.59 -7.01 -1.44
N PRO A 13 17.27 -7.38 -2.53
CA PRO A 13 18.57 -8.01 -2.40
C PRO A 13 19.53 -6.98 -1.83
N GLN A 14 20.52 -7.40 -1.04
CA GLN A 14 21.53 -6.51 -0.44
C GLN A 14 22.26 -5.62 -1.48
N TRP A 15 22.22 -5.96 -2.76
CA TRP A 15 22.77 -5.14 -3.84
C TRP A 15 21.92 -3.90 -4.19
N SER A 16 20.64 -3.82 -3.78
CA SER A 16 19.74 -2.70 -4.10
C SER A 16 20.18 -1.37 -3.47
N GLU A 17 20.84 -1.42 -2.30
CA GLU A 17 21.45 -0.28 -1.62
C GLU A 17 22.68 0.28 -2.36
N HIS A 18 23.19 -0.45 -3.36
CA HIS A 18 24.37 -0.08 -4.15
C HIS A 18 24.03 0.26 -5.61
N TYR A 19 22.74 0.46 -5.93
CA TYR A 19 22.28 0.85 -7.27
C TYR A 19 22.37 2.35 -7.49
N ILE A 20 22.99 2.77 -8.58
CA ILE A 20 23.14 4.19 -8.91
C ILE A 20 21.93 4.65 -9.74
N ASP A 21 21.16 5.60 -9.21
CA ASP A 21 20.06 6.23 -9.94
C ASP A 21 20.58 7.14 -11.05
N TYR A 22 20.78 6.53 -12.21
CA TYR A 22 21.20 7.21 -13.43
C TYR A 22 20.31 8.40 -13.82
N ASN A 23 18.99 8.29 -13.64
CA ASN A 23 18.06 9.31 -14.12
C ASN A 23 18.06 10.52 -13.17
N GLY A 24 18.07 10.29 -11.86
CA GLY A 24 18.20 11.34 -10.86
C GLY A 24 19.50 12.12 -11.01
N LEU A 25 20.64 11.43 -11.06
CA LEU A 25 21.95 12.08 -11.25
C LEU A 25 22.06 12.82 -12.59
N ARG A 26 21.49 12.25 -13.66
CA ARG A 26 21.42 12.92 -14.97
C ARG A 26 20.58 14.20 -14.93
N MET A 27 19.48 14.22 -14.17
CA MET A 27 18.65 15.42 -14.01
C MET A 27 19.37 16.50 -13.22
N GLN A 28 20.06 16.13 -12.14
CA GLN A 28 20.89 17.05 -11.36
C GLN A 28 22.04 17.64 -12.19
N LEU A 29 22.73 16.80 -12.98
CA LEU A 29 23.76 17.25 -13.92
C LEU A 29 23.21 18.27 -14.92
N ARG A 30 22.03 18.01 -15.51
CA ARG A 30 21.37 18.95 -16.42
C ARG A 30 21.04 20.29 -15.74
N ALA A 31 20.52 20.25 -14.52
CA ALA A 31 20.18 21.46 -13.76
C ALA A 31 21.43 22.30 -13.44
N LYS A 32 22.54 21.65 -13.03
CA LYS A 32 23.81 22.35 -12.73
C LYS A 32 24.49 22.92 -13.97
N VAL A 33 24.50 22.18 -15.08
CA VAL A 33 25.02 22.67 -16.37
C VAL A 33 24.22 23.89 -16.86
N GLN A 34 22.89 23.88 -16.73
CA GLN A 34 22.04 25.03 -17.06
C GLN A 34 22.35 26.28 -16.22
N ARG A 35 22.72 26.09 -14.94
CA ARG A 35 23.09 27.15 -14.01
C ARG A 35 24.58 27.55 -14.08
N ARG A 36 25.39 26.89 -14.91
CA ARG A 36 26.86 27.04 -15.03
C ARG A 36 27.61 26.85 -13.69
N GLU A 37 27.12 25.96 -12.84
CA GLU A 37 27.77 25.61 -11.56
C GLU A 37 28.84 24.54 -11.77
N SER A 38 29.89 24.51 -10.92
CA SER A 38 30.82 23.37 -10.91
C SER A 38 30.09 22.08 -10.53
N ILE A 39 30.48 21.00 -11.19
CA ILE A 39 29.93 19.66 -11.00
C ILE A 39 30.89 18.73 -10.26
N ASP A 40 32.03 19.23 -9.77
CA ASP A 40 33.06 18.43 -9.10
C ASP A 40 32.53 17.71 -7.84
N GLY A 41 31.57 18.31 -7.13
CA GLY A 41 30.88 17.67 -6.01
C GLY A 41 30.11 16.41 -6.42
N LEU A 42 29.41 16.48 -7.56
CA LEU A 42 28.64 15.35 -8.09
C LEU A 42 29.58 14.23 -8.60
N THR A 43 30.72 14.60 -9.17
CA THR A 43 31.75 13.64 -9.60
C THR A 43 32.39 12.92 -8.41
N ARG A 44 32.69 13.64 -7.31
CA ARG A 44 33.22 13.03 -6.07
C ARG A 44 32.22 12.10 -5.40
N GLU A 45 30.93 12.45 -5.39
CA GLU A 45 29.88 11.56 -4.88
C GLU A 45 29.82 10.25 -5.67
N LEU A 46 29.92 10.33 -7.00
CA LEU A 46 29.95 9.17 -7.88
C LEU A 46 31.20 8.30 -7.68
N GLU A 47 32.35 8.91 -7.38
CA GLU A 47 33.59 8.21 -7.01
C GLU A 47 33.44 7.43 -5.69
N VAL A 48 32.87 8.06 -4.66
CA VAL A 48 32.59 7.39 -3.38
C VAL A 48 31.67 6.19 -3.58
N GLU A 49 30.63 6.33 -4.42
CA GLU A 49 29.72 5.23 -4.73
C GLU A 49 30.37 4.12 -5.57
N ALA A 50 31.25 4.46 -6.52
CA ALA A 50 32.02 3.47 -7.27
C ALA A 50 32.94 2.65 -6.36
N VAL A 51 33.60 3.30 -5.39
CA VAL A 51 34.44 2.64 -4.38
C VAL A 51 33.61 1.72 -3.48
N ARG A 52 32.45 2.18 -3.00
CA ARG A 52 31.52 1.35 -2.20
C ARG A 52 31.05 0.13 -2.99
N PHE A 53 30.69 0.33 -4.24
CA PHE A 53 30.26 -0.76 -5.12
C PHE A 53 31.38 -1.78 -5.36
N ARG A 54 32.63 -1.34 -5.56
CA ARG A 54 33.81 -2.21 -5.63
C ARG A 54 33.99 -3.04 -4.36
N GLN A 55 33.93 -2.40 -3.20
CA GLN A 55 34.09 -3.06 -1.90
C GLN A 55 33.01 -4.11 -1.67
N PHE A 56 31.77 -3.81 -2.06
CA PHE A 56 30.67 -4.77 -2.04
C PHE A 56 30.99 -6.00 -2.91
N LEU A 57 31.43 -5.81 -4.16
CA LEU A 57 31.79 -6.93 -5.05
C LEU A 57 32.92 -7.80 -4.47
N LEU A 58 33.93 -7.20 -3.84
CA LEU A 58 35.05 -7.92 -3.22
C LEU A 58 34.62 -8.71 -1.97
N LYS A 59 33.91 -8.06 -1.03
CA LYS A 59 33.42 -8.72 0.19
C LYS A 59 32.45 -9.86 -0.12
N PHE A 60 31.63 -9.67 -1.15
CA PHE A 60 30.72 -10.69 -1.63
C PHE A 60 31.48 -11.85 -2.27
N PHE A 61 32.50 -11.57 -3.07
CA PHE A 61 33.40 -12.60 -3.61
C PHE A 61 34.05 -13.42 -2.49
N ASP A 62 34.64 -12.80 -1.48
CA ASP A 62 35.30 -13.50 -0.37
C ASP A 62 34.34 -14.41 0.42
N THR A 63 33.14 -13.90 0.71
CA THR A 63 32.09 -14.67 1.42
C THR A 63 31.66 -15.91 0.63
N LEU A 64 31.65 -15.81 -0.69
CA LEU A 64 31.28 -16.90 -1.58
C LEU A 64 32.43 -17.85 -1.87
N ASP A 65 33.66 -17.37 -1.89
CA ASP A 65 34.85 -18.18 -2.10
C ASP A 65 35.03 -19.18 -0.94
N VAL A 66 34.84 -18.71 0.30
CA VAL A 66 34.81 -19.54 1.52
C VAL A 66 33.72 -20.61 1.45
N LYS A 67 32.52 -20.25 0.97
CA LYS A 67 31.40 -21.19 0.81
C LYS A 67 31.63 -22.21 -0.31
N SER A 68 32.28 -21.79 -1.39
CA SER A 68 32.64 -22.64 -2.53
C SER A 68 33.72 -23.66 -2.13
N ASP A 69 34.74 -23.25 -1.38
CA ASP A 69 35.81 -24.14 -0.90
C ASP A 69 35.31 -25.13 0.16
N ALA A 70 34.40 -24.71 1.04
CA ALA A 70 33.76 -25.61 2.00
C ALA A 70 32.96 -26.73 1.29
N LEU A 71 32.30 -26.39 0.19
CA LEU A 71 31.55 -27.32 -0.66
C LEU A 71 32.46 -28.31 -1.40
N VAL A 72 33.62 -27.85 -1.90
CA VAL A 72 34.63 -28.72 -2.53
C VAL A 72 35.28 -29.66 -1.51
N LYS A 73 35.57 -29.20 -0.29
CA LYS A 73 36.12 -30.03 0.80
C LYS A 73 35.15 -31.13 1.27
N LEU A 74 33.86 -30.79 1.38
CA LEU A 74 32.78 -31.76 1.70
C LEU A 74 32.64 -32.88 0.65
N GLN A 75 33.13 -32.67 -0.57
CA GLN A 75 33.16 -33.69 -1.63
C GLN A 75 34.43 -34.54 -1.66
N SER A 76 35.49 -34.17 -0.93
CA SER A 76 36.77 -34.90 -0.86
C SER A 76 36.89 -35.86 0.33
N GLU A 77 35.98 -35.79 1.31
CA GLU A 77 35.93 -36.69 2.46
C GLU A 77 34.98 -37.87 2.16
N GLU A 78 35.44 -38.85 1.40
CA GLU A 78 34.85 -40.20 1.39
C GLU A 78 35.22 -40.95 2.68
N SER A 79 34.28 -41.76 3.16
CA SER A 79 34.22 -42.40 4.49
C SER A 79 35.47 -43.19 4.93
N PRO A 80 35.76 -43.27 6.24
CA PRO A 80 36.86 -44.09 6.77
C PRO A 80 36.62 -45.58 6.51
N SER A 81 37.65 -46.24 5.99
CA SER A 81 37.72 -47.67 5.68
C SER A 81 37.44 -48.56 6.90
N GLY A 82 36.39 -49.39 6.83
CA GLY A 82 36.12 -50.48 7.75
C GLY A 82 35.30 -51.56 7.05
N ALA A 83 35.96 -52.60 6.55
CA ALA A 83 35.37 -53.66 5.75
C ALA A 83 34.54 -54.65 6.59
N VAL A 84 33.37 -55.04 6.06
CA VAL A 84 32.71 -56.33 6.37
C VAL A 84 32.39 -57.00 5.02
N PRO A 85 32.83 -58.26 4.78
CA PRO A 85 32.60 -58.94 3.52
C PRO A 85 31.23 -59.63 3.53
N GLY A 86 30.31 -59.14 2.69
CA GLY A 86 28.98 -59.73 2.51
C GLY A 86 27.87 -58.69 2.51
N GLY A 87 27.80 -57.90 1.45
CA GLY A 87 26.76 -56.90 1.24
C GLY A 87 27.09 -56.09 0.00
N THR A 88 26.13 -55.97 -0.92
CA THR A 88 26.21 -55.12 -2.11
C THR A 88 26.62 -53.69 -1.72
N ALA A 89 27.65 -53.16 -2.39
CA ALA A 89 28.11 -51.80 -2.17
C ALA A 89 26.97 -50.78 -2.43
N PRO A 90 26.75 -49.78 -1.54
CA PRO A 90 25.79 -48.74 -1.81
C PRO A 90 26.44 -47.71 -2.74
N THR A 91 25.99 -47.65 -3.99
CA THR A 91 26.18 -46.48 -4.85
C THR A 91 25.33 -45.35 -4.27
N SER A 92 25.91 -44.55 -3.38
CA SER A 92 25.23 -43.36 -2.84
C SER A 92 25.27 -42.24 -3.89
N PRO A 93 24.10 -41.73 -4.34
CA PRO A 93 24.05 -40.52 -5.15
C PRO A 93 24.42 -39.32 -4.28
N ILE A 94 25.08 -38.32 -4.87
CA ILE A 94 25.33 -37.03 -4.21
C ILE A 94 23.98 -36.46 -3.76
N PRO A 95 23.80 -36.08 -2.48
CA PRO A 95 22.51 -35.61 -1.98
C PRO A 95 21.99 -34.41 -2.78
N PHE A 96 20.73 -34.48 -3.21
CA PHE A 96 19.99 -33.46 -3.96
C PHE A 96 20.10 -32.04 -3.35
N SER A 97 20.32 -31.95 -2.03
CA SER A 97 20.54 -30.70 -1.29
C SER A 97 21.86 -29.99 -1.61
N GLN A 98 22.93 -30.72 -1.94
CA GLN A 98 24.22 -30.14 -2.34
C GLN A 98 24.16 -29.56 -3.75
N ALA A 99 23.47 -30.24 -4.68
CA ALA A 99 23.22 -29.72 -6.03
C ALA A 99 22.39 -28.44 -6.01
N ARG A 100 21.36 -28.37 -5.16
CA ARG A 100 20.55 -27.14 -4.94
C ARG A 100 21.34 -25.98 -4.35
N ALA A 101 22.22 -26.23 -3.39
CA ALA A 101 23.07 -25.19 -2.81
C ALA A 101 24.02 -24.59 -3.87
N ILE A 102 24.55 -25.42 -4.77
CA ILE A 102 25.44 -24.98 -5.86
C ILE A 102 24.67 -24.22 -6.95
N VAL A 103 23.44 -24.62 -7.28
CA VAL A 103 22.55 -23.90 -8.20
C VAL A 103 22.18 -22.53 -7.64
N ALA A 104 21.73 -22.47 -6.38
CA ALA A 104 21.40 -21.20 -5.71
C ALA A 104 22.61 -20.25 -5.62
N LEU A 105 23.81 -20.77 -5.40
CA LEU A 105 25.05 -19.97 -5.46
C LEU A 105 25.30 -19.44 -6.88
N THR A 106 25.14 -20.28 -7.90
CA THR A 106 25.37 -19.94 -9.32
C THR A 106 24.37 -18.90 -9.83
N ASP A 107 23.11 -18.98 -9.40
CA ASP A 107 22.04 -18.04 -9.76
C ASP A 107 22.24 -16.68 -9.09
N GLY A 108 22.62 -16.67 -7.81
CA GLY A 108 23.02 -15.46 -7.10
C GLY A 108 24.19 -14.75 -7.78
N PHE A 109 25.18 -15.51 -8.26
CA PHE A 109 26.30 -15.00 -9.05
C PHE A 109 25.88 -14.41 -10.41
N LEU A 110 24.92 -15.03 -11.10
CA LEU A 110 24.45 -14.55 -12.41
C LEU A 110 23.62 -13.27 -12.29
N ALA A 111 22.75 -13.18 -11.27
CA ALA A 111 21.98 -11.99 -10.96
C ALA A 111 22.90 -10.80 -10.64
N ILE A 112 23.96 -11.03 -9.85
CA ILE A 112 24.92 -9.98 -9.50
C ILE A 112 25.80 -9.57 -10.68
N LYS A 113 26.15 -10.52 -11.57
CA LYS A 113 26.83 -10.21 -12.84
C LYS A 113 25.96 -9.30 -13.72
N ARG A 114 24.64 -9.57 -13.81
CA ARG A 114 23.70 -8.73 -14.57
C ARG A 114 23.56 -7.34 -13.95
N PHE A 115 23.41 -7.26 -12.62
CA PHE A 115 23.37 -6.01 -11.87
C PHE A 115 24.63 -5.16 -12.08
N SER A 116 25.82 -5.76 -11.90
CA SER A 116 27.11 -5.10 -12.10
C SER A 116 27.26 -4.54 -13.52
N ASN A 117 26.78 -5.25 -14.54
CA ASN A 117 26.79 -4.75 -15.91
C ASN A 117 25.93 -3.50 -16.08
N LEU A 118 24.72 -3.52 -15.52
CA LEU A 118 23.78 -2.41 -15.62
C LEU A 118 24.32 -1.17 -14.89
N ASN A 119 24.84 -1.35 -13.67
CA ASN A 119 25.39 -0.26 -12.86
C ASN A 119 26.63 0.36 -13.54
N MET A 120 27.58 -0.45 -14.02
CA MET A 120 28.78 0.04 -14.71
C MET A 120 28.45 0.76 -16.03
N THR A 121 27.45 0.28 -16.76
CA THR A 121 26.99 0.95 -18.00
C THR A 121 26.35 2.29 -17.68
N ALA A 122 25.61 2.38 -16.57
CA ALA A 122 25.05 3.65 -16.10
C ALA A 122 26.15 4.65 -15.71
N ILE A 123 27.17 4.22 -14.96
CA ILE A 123 28.28 5.09 -14.55
C ILE A 123 29.07 5.58 -15.78
N ARG A 124 29.42 4.71 -16.73
CA ARG A 124 30.13 5.11 -17.96
C ARG A 124 29.35 6.12 -18.79
N ARG A 125 28.02 5.94 -18.92
CA ARG A 125 27.16 6.91 -19.61
C ARG A 125 27.01 8.24 -18.87
N LEU A 126 27.26 8.28 -17.56
CA LEU A 126 27.34 9.54 -16.80
C LEU A 126 28.70 10.19 -17.01
N LEU A 127 29.80 9.42 -16.96
CA LEU A 127 31.15 9.88 -17.26
C LEU A 127 31.25 10.55 -18.63
N ASP A 128 30.72 9.92 -19.69
CA ASP A 128 30.70 10.52 -21.03
C ASP A 128 30.02 11.90 -21.05
N LYS A 129 29.00 12.08 -20.20
CA LYS A 129 28.27 13.36 -20.07
C LYS A 129 29.02 14.37 -19.20
N PHE A 130 29.70 13.93 -18.15
CA PHE A 130 30.59 14.78 -17.37
C PHE A 130 31.74 15.28 -18.25
N ALA A 131 32.38 14.40 -19.02
CA ALA A 131 33.42 14.74 -19.98
C ALA A 131 32.91 15.72 -21.07
N ALA A 132 31.71 15.48 -21.62
CA ALA A 132 31.10 16.37 -22.61
C ALA A 132 30.70 17.76 -22.05
N SER A 133 30.53 17.90 -20.73
CA SER A 133 30.14 19.16 -20.11
C SER A 133 31.29 20.16 -19.95
N GLY A 134 32.55 19.70 -20.01
CA GLY A 134 33.75 20.54 -19.86
C GLY A 134 33.92 21.22 -18.49
N GLN A 135 33.08 20.89 -17.51
CA GLN A 135 33.00 21.54 -16.19
C GLN A 135 33.60 20.69 -15.05
N ALA A 136 34.15 19.52 -15.35
CA ALA A 136 34.81 18.63 -14.38
C ALA A 136 36.32 18.60 -14.62
N ALA A 137 37.12 18.57 -13.56
CA ALA A 137 38.58 18.45 -13.67
C ALA A 137 38.99 17.09 -14.30
N ALA A 138 39.96 17.12 -15.23
CA ALA A 138 40.45 15.93 -15.94
C ALA A 138 40.98 14.86 -14.97
N ASP A 139 41.67 15.27 -13.91
CA ASP A 139 42.23 14.38 -12.89
C ASP A 139 41.13 13.60 -12.13
N THR A 140 39.97 14.24 -11.89
CA THR A 140 38.85 13.61 -11.19
C THR A 140 38.12 12.59 -12.07
N LEU A 141 38.01 12.86 -13.37
CA LEU A 141 37.46 11.90 -14.33
C LEU A 141 38.40 10.69 -14.48
N TYR A 142 39.71 10.91 -14.49
CA TYR A 142 40.71 9.84 -14.55
C TYR A 142 40.67 8.93 -13.31
N GLN A 143 40.55 9.49 -12.11
CA GLN A 143 40.40 8.72 -10.87
C GLN A 143 39.15 7.83 -10.91
N LEU A 144 38.03 8.38 -11.36
CA LEU A 144 36.78 7.65 -11.49
C LEU A 144 36.86 6.54 -12.56
N GLU A 145 37.54 6.77 -13.69
CA GLU A 145 37.79 5.73 -14.70
C GLU A 145 38.68 4.59 -14.16
N SER A 146 39.74 4.90 -13.44
CA SER A 146 40.61 3.92 -12.77
C SER A 146 39.82 3.04 -11.79
N GLU A 147 38.90 3.63 -11.03
CA GLU A 147 38.04 2.90 -10.10
C GLU A 147 37.05 1.95 -10.81
N LEU A 148 36.57 2.35 -11.99
CA LEU A 148 35.73 1.49 -12.82
C LEU A 148 36.50 0.32 -13.45
N GLU A 149 37.76 0.51 -13.80
CA GLU A 149 38.64 -0.57 -14.23
C GLU A 149 38.85 -1.58 -13.11
N ALA A 150 39.07 -1.11 -11.87
CA ALA A 150 39.17 -1.97 -10.71
C ALA A 150 37.87 -2.77 -10.43
N CYS A 151 36.70 -2.17 -10.66
CA CYS A 151 35.41 -2.88 -10.60
C CYS A 151 35.29 -3.97 -11.68
N ALA A 152 35.74 -3.68 -12.91
CA ALA A 152 35.73 -4.64 -14.02
C ALA A 152 36.66 -5.84 -13.74
N GLU A 153 37.80 -5.59 -13.11
CA GLU A 153 38.75 -6.63 -12.70
C GLU A 153 38.19 -7.54 -11.59
N ALA A 154 37.52 -6.97 -10.58
CA ALA A 154 36.82 -7.77 -9.56
C ALA A 154 35.75 -8.69 -10.18
N ARG A 155 35.02 -8.19 -11.19
CA ARG A 155 34.03 -8.97 -11.94
C ARG A 155 34.66 -10.10 -12.79
N ARG A 156 35.86 -9.87 -13.34
CA ARG A 156 36.60 -10.89 -14.08
C ARG A 156 36.91 -12.07 -13.17
N LYS A 157 37.42 -11.81 -11.97
CA LYS A 157 37.70 -12.84 -10.94
C LYS A 157 36.46 -13.65 -10.55
N ILE A 158 35.32 -12.99 -10.34
CA ILE A 158 34.03 -13.65 -10.10
C ILE A 158 33.66 -14.59 -11.28
N SER A 159 33.83 -14.12 -12.51
CA SER A 159 33.48 -14.89 -13.71
C SER A 159 34.39 -16.11 -13.94
N GLU A 160 35.68 -15.98 -13.64
CA GLU A 160 36.64 -17.08 -13.70
C GLU A 160 36.34 -18.16 -12.67
N ARG A 161 36.01 -17.76 -11.44
CA ARG A 161 35.61 -18.69 -10.38
C ARG A 161 34.31 -19.44 -10.71
N LEU A 162 33.35 -18.76 -11.35
CA LEU A 162 32.14 -19.40 -11.88
C LEU A 162 32.43 -20.45 -12.96
N ALA A 163 33.36 -20.14 -13.87
CA ALA A 163 33.78 -21.09 -14.89
C ALA A 163 34.46 -22.32 -14.27
N TYR A 164 35.31 -22.10 -13.26
CA TYR A 164 35.94 -23.17 -12.48
C TYR A 164 34.89 -24.06 -11.78
N ASN A 165 33.92 -23.48 -11.08
CA ASN A 165 32.86 -24.23 -10.39
C ASN A 165 31.99 -25.04 -11.36
N ARG A 166 31.62 -24.46 -12.51
CA ARG A 166 30.91 -25.17 -13.60
C ARG A 166 31.74 -26.33 -14.14
N HIS A 167 33.05 -26.16 -14.27
CA HIS A 167 33.93 -27.22 -14.75
C HIS A 167 34.03 -28.38 -13.74
N GLN A 168 34.09 -28.08 -12.43
CA GLN A 168 34.06 -29.12 -11.39
C GLN A 168 32.73 -29.89 -11.38
N LEU A 169 31.58 -29.20 -11.51
CA LEU A 169 30.26 -29.84 -11.65
C LEU A 169 30.17 -30.79 -12.85
N LYS A 170 30.77 -30.42 -14.00
CA LYS A 170 30.81 -31.28 -15.19
C LYS A 170 31.63 -32.55 -14.95
N LYS A 171 32.76 -32.46 -14.22
CA LYS A 171 33.57 -33.63 -13.84
C LYS A 171 32.83 -34.58 -12.91
N VAL A 172 32.00 -34.05 -12.02
CA VAL A 172 31.16 -34.85 -11.12
C VAL A 172 30.06 -35.59 -11.91
N ARG A 173 29.41 -34.93 -12.88
CA ARG A 173 28.42 -35.58 -13.75
C ARG A 173 29.02 -36.67 -14.65
N ALA A 174 30.27 -36.50 -15.10
CA ALA A 174 30.95 -37.50 -15.94
C ALA A 174 31.37 -38.78 -15.18
N ARG A 175 31.30 -38.81 -13.84
CA ARG A 175 31.60 -40.01 -13.03
C ARG A 175 30.37 -40.90 -12.76
N GLY A 176 29.16 -40.46 -13.12
CA GLY A 176 27.95 -41.29 -13.10
C GLY A 176 27.71 -41.86 -14.51
N SER A 177 28.10 -43.11 -14.74
CA SER A 177 27.98 -43.80 -16.04
C SER A 177 26.55 -44.33 -16.28
N GLU A 178 25.96 -44.00 -17.43
CA GLU A 178 24.86 -44.76 -18.06
C GLU A 178 25.41 -46.06 -18.69
N PRO A 179 24.70 -47.21 -18.63
CA PRO A 179 25.08 -48.40 -19.37
C PRO A 179 24.57 -48.34 -20.83
N GLU A 180 25.45 -48.69 -21.78
CA GLU A 180 25.11 -48.92 -23.19
C GLU A 180 24.26 -50.20 -23.35
N VAL A 181 23.22 -50.15 -24.19
CA VAL A 181 22.45 -51.34 -24.61
C VAL A 181 22.78 -51.65 -26.08
N PRO A 182 23.20 -52.89 -26.42
CA PRO A 182 23.45 -53.30 -27.80
C PRO A 182 22.17 -53.81 -28.48
N SER A 183 22.13 -53.64 -29.81
CA SER A 183 21.09 -54.10 -30.73
C SER A 183 20.95 -55.62 -30.78
N TYR A 184 19.72 -56.16 -30.71
CA TYR A 184 19.39 -57.49 -31.26
C TYR A 184 17.93 -57.58 -31.71
N GLU A 185 17.74 -58.09 -32.93
CA GLU A 185 16.48 -58.48 -33.55
C GLU A 185 15.95 -59.81 -32.99
N GLY A 186 14.62 -59.95 -32.92
CA GLY A 186 13.95 -61.19 -33.32
C GLY A 186 13.54 -62.24 -32.26
N SER A 187 12.27 -62.66 -32.39
CA SER A 187 11.56 -63.85 -31.85
C SER A 187 11.00 -63.75 -30.42
N MET A 188 9.68 -63.75 -30.17
CA MET A 188 8.57 -64.71 -30.39
C MET A 188 8.31 -65.61 -29.16
N LEU A 189 7.05 -65.59 -28.70
CA LEU A 189 6.28 -66.57 -27.90
C LEU A 189 6.28 -66.49 -26.35
N GLU A 190 5.06 -66.23 -25.85
CA GLU A 190 4.34 -66.89 -24.72
C GLU A 190 4.87 -66.64 -23.28
N THR A 191 4.09 -66.34 -22.23
CA THR A 191 2.68 -66.61 -21.84
C THR A 191 2.31 -65.75 -20.60
N PHE A 192 1.00 -65.41 -20.46
CA PHE A 192 0.16 -65.22 -19.25
C PHE A 192 0.82 -65.21 -17.84
N SER A 193 0.45 -64.42 -16.81
CA SER A 193 -0.83 -63.80 -16.41
C SER A 193 -0.63 -62.90 -15.17
N ASP A 194 -1.43 -61.83 -15.09
CA ASP A 194 -2.06 -61.21 -13.91
C ASP A 194 -1.28 -61.01 -12.58
N ARG A 195 -1.05 -59.72 -12.25
CA ARG A 195 -1.67 -59.08 -11.07
C ARG A 195 -1.63 -57.56 -11.23
N GLU A 196 -2.82 -56.98 -11.35
CA GLU A 196 -3.09 -55.56 -11.23
C GLU A 196 -2.70 -55.04 -9.84
N GLU A 197 -1.85 -54.02 -9.79
CA GLU A 197 -2.01 -52.94 -8.81
C GLU A 197 -2.42 -51.69 -9.59
N GLU A 198 -3.67 -51.29 -9.36
CA GLU A 198 -4.36 -50.19 -10.00
C GLU A 198 -3.60 -48.87 -9.84
N PHE A 199 -2.90 -48.45 -10.88
CA PHE A 199 -2.48 -47.07 -11.03
C PHE A 199 -3.71 -46.25 -11.44
N HIS A 200 -4.42 -45.66 -10.48
CA HIS A 200 -5.46 -44.67 -10.80
C HIS A 200 -4.80 -43.42 -11.37
N PRO A 201 -4.91 -43.15 -12.69
CA PRO A 201 -4.41 -41.91 -13.26
C PRO A 201 -5.28 -40.75 -12.77
N PRO A 202 -4.77 -39.52 -12.65
CA PRO A 202 -5.63 -38.36 -12.44
C PRO A 202 -6.66 -38.30 -13.58
N ARG A 203 -7.93 -38.07 -13.23
CA ARG A 203 -9.12 -38.14 -14.11
C ARG A 203 -9.12 -37.20 -15.34
N ASN A 204 -8.05 -36.45 -15.64
CA ASN A 204 -7.97 -35.47 -16.74
C ASN A 204 -6.65 -35.60 -17.54
N GLU A 205 -6.75 -35.87 -18.86
CA GLU A 205 -5.62 -35.94 -19.80
C GLU A 205 -4.75 -34.67 -19.81
N VAL A 206 -5.34 -33.51 -19.53
CA VAL A 206 -4.66 -32.20 -19.51
C VAL A 206 -3.73 -32.02 -18.30
N ALA A 207 -3.93 -32.75 -17.20
CA ALA A 207 -3.09 -32.64 -16.01
C ALA A 207 -1.62 -33.03 -16.29
N ARG A 208 -1.37 -33.89 -17.29
CA ARG A 208 -0.03 -34.34 -17.70
C ARG A 208 0.85 -33.20 -18.23
N PHE A 209 0.25 -32.16 -18.81
CA PHE A 209 0.97 -31.00 -19.35
C PHE A 209 1.62 -30.11 -18.29
N PHE A 210 1.21 -30.25 -17.02
CA PHE A 210 1.64 -29.40 -15.91
C PHE A 210 2.53 -30.14 -14.90
N VAL A 211 2.85 -31.40 -15.17
CA VAL A 211 3.74 -32.21 -14.32
C VAL A 211 5.20 -31.78 -14.47
N HIS A 212 5.58 -31.24 -15.63
CA HIS A 212 6.95 -30.82 -15.90
C HIS A 212 6.99 -29.40 -16.49
N PRO A 213 7.86 -28.50 -15.99
CA PRO A 213 7.92 -27.12 -16.46
C PRO A 213 8.63 -26.94 -17.83
N SER A 214 9.10 -28.00 -18.47
CA SER A 214 9.87 -27.92 -19.74
C SER A 214 8.96 -27.78 -20.95
N PHE A 215 9.34 -26.92 -21.87
CA PHE A 215 8.69 -26.70 -23.15
C PHE A 215 8.80 -27.92 -24.06
N HIS A 216 9.94 -28.60 -24.07
CA HIS A 216 10.10 -29.82 -24.86
C HIS A 216 9.13 -30.92 -24.40
N VAL A 217 8.96 -31.07 -23.09
CA VAL A 217 7.98 -32.03 -22.53
C VAL A 217 6.55 -31.60 -22.90
N PHE A 218 6.23 -30.31 -22.80
CA PHE A 218 4.94 -29.78 -23.24
C PHE A 218 4.67 -30.06 -24.73
N GLN A 219 5.66 -29.84 -25.61
CA GLN A 219 5.57 -30.12 -27.04
C GLN A 219 5.35 -31.62 -27.32
N SER A 220 6.11 -32.50 -26.65
CA SER A 220 5.96 -33.95 -26.78
C SER A 220 4.57 -34.41 -26.32
N CYS A 221 4.11 -33.93 -25.16
CA CYS A 221 2.76 -34.25 -24.68
C CYS A 221 1.67 -33.74 -25.61
N LEU A 222 1.87 -32.57 -26.25
CA LEU A 222 0.94 -32.02 -27.22
C LEU A 222 0.90 -32.89 -28.48
N ALA A 223 2.06 -33.28 -29.02
CA ALA A 223 2.15 -34.18 -30.17
C ALA A 223 1.49 -35.53 -29.89
N ASP A 224 1.76 -36.13 -28.72
CA ASP A 224 1.14 -37.39 -28.29
C ASP A 224 -0.39 -37.26 -28.15
N ALA A 225 -0.88 -36.14 -27.62
CA ALA A 225 -2.31 -35.89 -27.50
C ALA A 225 -2.98 -35.69 -28.86
N LEU A 226 -2.35 -34.97 -29.78
CA LEU A 226 -2.85 -34.78 -31.15
C LEU A 226 -2.88 -36.09 -31.94
N ASN A 227 -1.95 -37.02 -31.70
CA ASN A 227 -1.97 -38.36 -32.29
C ASN A 227 -3.13 -39.23 -31.78
N LYS A 228 -3.53 -39.04 -30.51
CA LYS A 228 -4.68 -39.75 -29.91
C LYS A 228 -6.03 -39.20 -30.38
N HIS A 229 -6.06 -37.92 -30.75
CA HIS A 229 -7.23 -37.23 -31.29
C HIS A 229 -6.96 -36.86 -32.76
N PRO A 230 -6.91 -37.81 -33.71
CA PRO A 230 -6.46 -37.54 -35.07
C PRO A 230 -7.37 -36.54 -35.79
N ASP A 231 -6.72 -35.66 -36.55
CA ASP A 231 -7.32 -34.55 -37.29
C ASP A 231 -7.98 -35.07 -38.58
N SER A 232 -9.10 -35.77 -38.43
CA SER A 232 -10.03 -36.02 -39.55
C SER A 232 -10.92 -34.80 -39.66
N THR A 233 -10.76 -34.01 -40.72
CA THR A 233 -11.52 -32.78 -41.03
C THR A 233 -12.87 -32.69 -40.33
N GLY A 234 -12.93 -31.86 -39.26
CA GLY A 234 -14.17 -31.60 -38.53
C GLY A 234 -14.42 -32.44 -37.27
N ASN A 235 -13.38 -33.03 -36.64
CA ASN A 235 -13.55 -33.70 -35.35
C ASN A 235 -13.71 -32.67 -34.19
N PRO A 236 -14.90 -32.55 -33.58
CA PRO A 236 -15.12 -31.62 -32.46
C PRO A 236 -14.29 -31.98 -31.22
N ASP A 237 -13.85 -33.23 -31.06
CA ASP A 237 -13.17 -33.69 -29.85
C ASP A 237 -11.75 -33.13 -29.73
N GLN A 238 -11.01 -33.03 -30.84
CA GLN A 238 -9.66 -32.46 -30.86
C GLN A 238 -9.69 -30.95 -30.61
N ALA A 239 -10.60 -30.22 -31.28
CA ALA A 239 -10.77 -28.79 -31.10
C ALA A 239 -11.22 -28.45 -29.67
N GLN A 240 -12.13 -29.24 -29.07
CA GLN A 240 -12.55 -29.10 -27.68
C GLN A 240 -11.43 -29.41 -26.69
N PHE A 241 -10.61 -30.45 -26.96
CA PHE A 241 -9.42 -30.74 -26.16
C PHE A 241 -8.44 -29.54 -26.18
N LEU A 242 -8.14 -29.01 -27.36
CA LEU A 242 -7.29 -27.84 -27.53
C LEU A 242 -7.89 -26.60 -26.88
N GLY A 243 -9.22 -26.42 -26.90
CA GLY A 243 -9.91 -25.35 -26.17
C GLY A 243 -9.74 -25.47 -24.65
N ARG A 244 -9.86 -26.68 -24.09
CA ARG A 244 -9.59 -26.94 -22.66
C ARG A 244 -8.12 -26.68 -22.30
N LEU A 245 -7.20 -27.10 -23.15
CA LEU A 245 -5.77 -26.85 -22.96
C LEU A 245 -5.49 -25.34 -23.04
N LEU A 246 -6.07 -24.63 -24.01
CA LEU A 246 -5.94 -23.18 -24.20
C LEU A 246 -6.30 -22.42 -22.91
N HIS A 247 -7.44 -22.75 -22.30
CA HIS A 247 -7.88 -22.14 -21.05
C HIS A 247 -6.89 -22.37 -19.89
N LEU A 248 -6.39 -23.60 -19.75
CA LEU A 248 -5.41 -23.94 -18.71
C LEU A 248 -4.07 -23.24 -18.95
N THR A 249 -3.62 -23.19 -20.21
CA THR A 249 -2.41 -22.48 -20.62
C THR A 249 -2.52 -20.96 -20.41
N ALA A 250 -3.70 -20.39 -20.64
CA ALA A 250 -3.95 -18.97 -20.42
C ALA A 250 -3.93 -18.59 -18.93
N SER A 251 -4.40 -19.49 -18.06
CA SER A 251 -4.44 -19.31 -16.60
C SER A 251 -3.09 -19.50 -15.90
N HIS A 252 -2.11 -20.16 -16.54
CA HIS A 252 -0.82 -20.48 -15.92
C HIS A 252 0.26 -19.46 -16.32
N ASN A 253 1.02 -19.04 -15.33
CA ASN A 253 2.25 -18.29 -15.54
C ASN A 253 3.42 -19.25 -15.31
N TRP A 254 4.05 -19.73 -16.38
CA TRP A 254 5.10 -20.76 -16.24
C TRP A 254 6.40 -20.14 -15.74
N PRO A 255 7.09 -20.79 -14.78
CA PRO A 255 8.39 -20.35 -14.33
C PRO A 255 9.38 -20.39 -15.50
N ARG A 256 10.16 -19.32 -15.67
CA ARG A 256 11.21 -19.26 -16.68
C ARG A 256 12.38 -20.14 -16.25
N LEU A 257 12.59 -21.25 -16.95
CA LEU A 257 13.73 -22.15 -16.72
C LEU A 257 14.98 -21.59 -17.42
N ASP A 258 16.11 -21.53 -16.72
CA ASP A 258 17.34 -20.88 -17.22
C ASP A 258 17.96 -21.54 -18.47
N ASP A 259 17.56 -22.77 -18.81
CA ASP A 259 18.06 -23.56 -19.95
C ASP A 259 17.11 -23.57 -21.18
N GLU A 260 15.96 -22.90 -21.16
CA GLU A 260 15.02 -22.85 -22.29
C GLU A 260 14.79 -21.44 -22.85
N PRO A 261 14.86 -21.22 -24.18
CA PRO A 261 14.68 -19.91 -24.81
C PRO A 261 13.21 -19.43 -24.85
N CYS A 262 12.24 -20.22 -24.36
CA CYS A 262 10.82 -19.95 -24.53
C CYS A 262 10.18 -19.13 -23.38
N ASP A 263 9.20 -18.29 -23.70
CA ASP A 263 8.31 -17.60 -22.75
C ASP A 263 6.99 -18.39 -22.54
N SER A 264 6.22 -18.04 -21.51
CA SER A 264 4.83 -18.50 -21.30
C SER A 264 3.98 -18.37 -22.56
N GLY A 265 4.21 -17.30 -23.35
CA GLY A 265 3.53 -17.07 -24.62
C GLY A 265 3.79 -18.13 -25.69
N ASP A 266 4.92 -18.82 -25.67
CA ASP A 266 5.28 -19.80 -26.73
C ASP A 266 4.46 -21.09 -26.63
N ARG A 267 4.15 -21.54 -25.41
CA ARG A 267 3.24 -22.67 -25.18
C ARG A 267 1.84 -22.34 -25.66
N LEU A 268 1.39 -21.12 -25.34
CA LEU A 268 0.08 -20.63 -25.74
C LEU A 268 -0.04 -20.46 -27.25
N ASN A 269 0.98 -19.89 -27.91
CA ASN A 269 1.04 -19.75 -29.37
C ASN A 269 1.00 -21.11 -30.05
N LEU A 270 1.73 -22.11 -29.53
CA LEU A 270 1.70 -23.46 -30.07
C LEU A 270 0.29 -24.09 -30.01
N VAL A 271 -0.47 -23.84 -28.94
CA VAL A 271 -1.86 -24.30 -28.84
C VAL A 271 -2.76 -23.54 -29.82
N LEU A 272 -2.61 -22.22 -29.93
CA LEU A 272 -3.38 -21.38 -30.86
C LEU A 272 -3.14 -21.74 -32.34
N GLU A 273 -1.91 -22.09 -32.72
CA GLU A 273 -1.54 -22.56 -34.06
C GLU A 273 -2.27 -23.85 -34.48
N LYS A 274 -2.78 -24.63 -33.52
CA LYS A 274 -3.51 -25.89 -33.77
C LYS A 274 -5.03 -25.72 -33.90
N GLY A 275 -5.55 -24.49 -33.85
CA GLY A 275 -6.97 -24.24 -34.05
C GLY A 275 -7.87 -24.69 -32.88
N PRO A 276 -7.66 -24.19 -31.65
CA PRO A 276 -8.49 -24.54 -30.51
C PRO A 276 -9.93 -24.04 -30.68
N ASP A 277 -10.91 -24.78 -30.18
CA ASP A 277 -12.30 -24.32 -30.08
C ASP A 277 -12.41 -23.20 -29.03
N LEU A 278 -12.68 -21.98 -29.50
CA LEU A 278 -12.78 -20.78 -28.68
C LEU A 278 -14.09 -20.69 -27.88
N SER A 279 -15.09 -21.52 -28.21
CA SER A 279 -16.34 -21.61 -27.47
C SER A 279 -16.20 -22.34 -26.13
N VAL A 280 -15.10 -23.07 -25.93
CA VAL A 280 -14.80 -23.78 -24.69
C VAL A 280 -14.52 -22.79 -23.56
N CYS A 281 -15.28 -22.91 -22.48
CA CYS A 281 -15.14 -22.11 -21.28
C CYS A 281 -14.87 -22.96 -20.02
N SER A 282 -14.40 -22.30 -18.96
CA SER A 282 -14.28 -22.91 -17.64
C SER A 282 -15.63 -23.35 -17.08
N VAL A 283 -15.64 -24.13 -16.00
CA VAL A 283 -16.86 -24.50 -15.25
C VAL A 283 -17.61 -23.26 -14.72
N ARG A 284 -16.90 -22.13 -14.57
CA ARG A 284 -17.48 -20.84 -14.16
C ARG A 284 -17.95 -20.01 -15.35
N GLY A 285 -17.71 -20.46 -16.58
CA GLY A 285 -17.97 -19.73 -17.82
C GLY A 285 -16.89 -18.72 -18.18
N GLU A 286 -15.66 -18.92 -17.72
CA GLU A 286 -14.52 -18.04 -18.03
C GLU A 286 -13.90 -18.43 -19.38
N THR A 287 -13.68 -17.44 -20.25
CA THR A 287 -13.01 -17.64 -21.54
C THR A 287 -11.48 -17.68 -21.36
N ALA A 288 -10.75 -18.17 -22.36
CA ALA A 288 -9.29 -18.12 -22.34
C ALA A 288 -8.75 -16.69 -22.18
N LEU A 289 -9.40 -15.70 -22.81
CA LEU A 289 -9.03 -14.29 -22.69
C LEU A 289 -9.26 -13.76 -21.27
N PHE A 290 -10.38 -14.14 -20.65
CA PHE A 290 -10.67 -13.79 -19.25
C PHE A 290 -9.60 -14.36 -18.32
N CYS A 291 -9.20 -15.61 -18.51
CA CYS A 291 -8.16 -16.27 -17.74
C CYS A 291 -6.79 -15.62 -17.89
N ALA A 292 -6.38 -15.29 -19.12
CA ALA A 292 -5.14 -14.56 -19.38
C ALA A 292 -5.12 -13.19 -18.69
N ALA A 293 -6.23 -12.44 -18.78
CA ALA A 293 -6.38 -11.15 -18.11
C ALA A 293 -6.38 -11.28 -16.58
N GLN A 294 -7.03 -12.32 -16.04
CA GLN A 294 -7.05 -12.62 -14.61
C GLN A 294 -5.67 -13.02 -14.07
N ALA A 295 -4.88 -13.75 -14.85
CA ALA A 295 -3.52 -14.17 -14.51
C ALA A 295 -2.50 -13.02 -14.58
N GLY A 296 -2.84 -11.90 -15.23
CA GLY A 296 -1.93 -10.75 -15.35
C GLY A 296 -0.82 -10.94 -16.38
N SER A 297 -0.97 -11.88 -17.33
CA SER A 297 0.04 -12.13 -18.36
C SER A 297 -0.28 -11.34 -19.63
N LEU A 298 0.33 -10.15 -19.77
CA LEU A 298 0.20 -9.33 -20.98
C LEU A 298 0.54 -10.10 -22.28
N PRO A 299 1.61 -10.92 -22.35
CA PRO A 299 1.88 -11.73 -23.54
C PRO A 299 0.75 -12.70 -23.88
N ASN A 300 0.16 -13.36 -22.87
CA ASN A 300 -0.95 -14.28 -23.09
C ASN A 300 -2.20 -13.54 -23.56
N VAL A 301 -2.50 -12.37 -22.96
CA VAL A 301 -3.62 -11.52 -23.40
C VAL A 301 -3.43 -11.08 -24.85
N HIS A 302 -2.23 -10.64 -25.24
CA HIS A 302 -1.92 -10.25 -26.62
C HIS A 302 -2.12 -11.40 -27.62
N ALA A 303 -1.67 -12.60 -27.27
CA ALA A 303 -1.80 -13.76 -28.15
C ALA A 303 -3.28 -14.16 -28.33
N VAL A 304 -4.01 -14.31 -27.22
CA VAL A 304 -5.42 -14.73 -27.25
C VAL A 304 -6.31 -13.67 -27.90
N ALA A 305 -6.15 -12.39 -27.55
CA ALA A 305 -6.97 -11.32 -28.12
C ALA A 305 -6.77 -11.17 -29.63
N ARG A 306 -5.52 -11.28 -30.14
CA ARG A 306 -5.26 -11.25 -31.59
C ARG A 306 -5.93 -12.42 -32.30
N TYR A 307 -5.85 -13.61 -31.73
CA TYR A 307 -6.50 -14.79 -32.30
C TYR A 307 -8.03 -14.69 -32.29
N TYR A 308 -8.61 -14.13 -31.22
CA TYR A 308 -10.05 -13.86 -31.13
C TYR A 308 -10.49 -12.89 -32.24
N LEU A 309 -9.78 -11.77 -32.40
CA LEU A 309 -10.08 -10.78 -33.45
C LEU A 309 -9.93 -11.36 -34.86
N GLN A 310 -8.93 -12.20 -35.11
CA GLN A 310 -8.76 -12.90 -36.39
C GLN A 310 -9.89 -13.90 -36.67
N SER A 311 -10.43 -14.53 -35.62
CA SER A 311 -11.49 -15.53 -35.71
C SER A 311 -12.90 -14.91 -35.67
N GLY A 312 -13.02 -13.59 -35.49
CA GLY A 312 -14.30 -12.89 -35.38
C GLY A 312 -15.01 -13.04 -34.02
N GLU A 313 -14.30 -13.52 -32.99
CA GLU A 313 -14.81 -13.68 -31.64
C GLU A 313 -14.80 -12.36 -30.85
N SER A 314 -15.72 -12.23 -29.89
CA SER A 314 -15.83 -11.03 -29.05
C SER A 314 -14.79 -11.00 -27.92
N LEU A 315 -14.18 -9.84 -27.70
CA LEU A 315 -13.34 -9.57 -26.52
C LEU A 315 -14.17 -9.38 -25.24
N ASP A 316 -15.47 -9.16 -25.36
CA ASP A 316 -16.37 -8.74 -24.29
C ASP A 316 -17.24 -9.88 -23.74
N THR A 317 -16.91 -11.13 -24.07
CA THR A 317 -17.64 -12.29 -23.55
C THR A 317 -17.63 -12.29 -22.02
N ALA A 318 -18.81 -12.16 -21.44
CA ALA A 318 -18.99 -11.97 -20.00
C ALA A 318 -19.19 -13.30 -19.29
N VAL A 319 -18.58 -13.45 -18.11
CA VAL A 319 -18.77 -14.62 -17.25
C VAL A 319 -20.22 -14.65 -16.75
N PRO A 320 -21.01 -15.73 -16.96
CA PRO A 320 -22.45 -15.73 -16.71
C PRO A 320 -22.87 -15.36 -15.26
N ARG A 321 -22.08 -15.75 -14.26
CA ARG A 321 -22.43 -15.55 -12.84
C ARG A 321 -22.15 -14.15 -12.29
N THR A 322 -21.30 -13.39 -12.95
CA THR A 322 -20.85 -12.07 -12.48
C THR A 322 -21.10 -10.98 -13.51
N GLY A 323 -21.22 -11.33 -14.79
CA GLY A 323 -21.22 -10.37 -15.89
C GLY A 323 -19.83 -9.78 -16.16
N TRP A 324 -18.77 -10.33 -15.56
CA TRP A 324 -17.42 -9.77 -15.71
C TRP A 324 -16.83 -10.11 -17.07
N THR A 325 -16.30 -9.08 -17.74
CA THR A 325 -15.52 -9.21 -18.97
C THR A 325 -14.01 -9.30 -18.68
N PRO A 326 -13.18 -9.68 -19.66
CA PRO A 326 -11.72 -9.59 -19.56
C PRO A 326 -11.22 -8.18 -19.17
N LEU A 327 -11.84 -7.13 -19.70
CA LEU A 327 -11.53 -5.74 -19.35
C LEU A 327 -11.84 -5.45 -17.87
N MET A 328 -12.99 -5.92 -17.36
CA MET A 328 -13.36 -5.73 -15.96
C MET A 328 -12.41 -6.45 -15.02
N VAL A 329 -12.01 -7.70 -15.29
CA VAL A 329 -11.08 -8.43 -14.40
C VAL A 329 -9.69 -7.79 -14.39
N ALA A 330 -9.22 -7.27 -15.53
CA ALA A 330 -7.98 -6.49 -15.58
C ALA A 330 -8.05 -5.23 -14.70
N CYS A 331 -9.17 -4.49 -14.78
CA CYS A 331 -9.43 -3.32 -13.93
C CYS A 331 -9.56 -3.66 -12.44
N ILE A 332 -10.22 -4.77 -12.11
CA ILE A 332 -10.35 -5.28 -10.72
C ILE A 332 -8.99 -5.59 -10.12
N LYS A 333 -8.04 -6.06 -10.93
CA LYS A 333 -6.67 -6.41 -10.51
C LYS A 333 -5.68 -5.24 -10.59
N GLY A 334 -6.07 -4.15 -11.26
CA GLY A 334 -5.20 -2.98 -11.47
C GLY A 334 -4.15 -3.17 -12.56
N TYR A 335 -4.31 -4.16 -13.44
CA TYR A 335 -3.38 -4.42 -14.56
C TYR A 335 -3.55 -3.35 -15.63
N THR A 336 -2.79 -2.26 -15.49
CA THR A 336 -2.95 -1.03 -16.29
C THR A 336 -2.57 -1.26 -17.75
N ASP A 337 -1.51 -2.02 -18.00
CA ASP A 337 -1.02 -2.38 -19.34
C ASP A 337 -2.01 -3.30 -20.08
N ILE A 338 -2.55 -4.31 -19.40
CA ILE A 338 -3.59 -5.20 -19.95
C ILE A 338 -4.86 -4.41 -20.25
N THR A 339 -5.25 -3.50 -19.35
CA THR A 339 -6.43 -2.64 -19.54
C THR A 339 -6.26 -1.73 -20.74
N GLU A 340 -5.11 -1.06 -20.85
CA GLU A 340 -4.78 -0.19 -21.99
C GLU A 340 -4.80 -0.97 -23.31
N PHE A 341 -4.21 -2.17 -23.34
CA PHE A 341 -4.25 -3.03 -24.52
C PHE A 341 -5.68 -3.43 -24.89
N LEU A 342 -6.48 -3.93 -23.95
CA LEU A 342 -7.86 -4.36 -24.24
C LEU A 342 -8.73 -3.20 -24.76
N LEU A 343 -8.58 -2.00 -24.19
CA LEU A 343 -9.24 -0.79 -24.70
C LEU A 343 -8.79 -0.45 -26.12
N SER A 344 -7.47 -0.51 -26.40
CA SER A 344 -6.94 -0.26 -27.74
C SER A 344 -7.37 -1.31 -28.78
N ALA A 345 -7.63 -2.54 -28.32
CA ALA A 345 -8.13 -3.65 -29.13
C ALA A 345 -9.65 -3.60 -29.37
N GLY A 346 -10.35 -2.59 -28.81
CA GLY A 346 -11.78 -2.37 -29.05
C GLY A 346 -12.72 -3.04 -28.04
N ALA A 347 -12.24 -3.44 -26.86
CA ALA A 347 -13.12 -3.92 -25.79
C ALA A 347 -14.09 -2.82 -25.33
N ASP A 348 -15.34 -3.18 -25.04
CA ASP A 348 -16.40 -2.25 -24.66
C ASP A 348 -16.23 -1.74 -23.21
N ALA A 349 -15.79 -0.49 -23.11
CA ALA A 349 -15.60 0.22 -21.84
C ALA A 349 -16.91 0.49 -21.07
N GLN A 350 -18.07 0.49 -21.74
CA GLN A 350 -19.38 0.82 -21.15
C GLN A 350 -20.16 -0.39 -20.69
N LYS A 351 -19.68 -1.60 -21.01
CA LYS A 351 -20.33 -2.82 -20.55
C LYS A 351 -20.39 -2.82 -19.03
N VAL A 352 -21.55 -3.18 -18.50
CA VAL A 352 -21.80 -3.28 -17.07
C VAL A 352 -21.94 -4.74 -16.65
N ASP A 353 -21.48 -5.04 -15.44
CA ASP A 353 -21.66 -6.35 -14.83
C ASP A 353 -23.11 -6.52 -14.31
N ILE A 354 -23.42 -7.67 -13.70
CA ILE A 354 -24.77 -7.93 -13.19
C ILE A 354 -25.21 -6.99 -12.05
N LEU A 355 -24.26 -6.24 -11.48
CA LEU A 355 -24.51 -5.23 -10.45
C LEU A 355 -24.56 -3.82 -11.03
N GLY A 356 -24.47 -3.67 -12.36
CA GLY A 356 -24.48 -2.37 -13.02
C GLY A 356 -23.13 -1.63 -12.97
N TRP A 357 -22.03 -2.31 -12.66
CA TRP A 357 -20.69 -1.72 -12.57
C TRP A 357 -19.92 -1.82 -13.89
N THR A 358 -19.32 -0.70 -14.29
CA THR A 358 -18.35 -0.63 -15.40
C THR A 358 -16.95 -1.08 -14.97
N ALA A 359 -16.08 -1.38 -15.94
CA ALA A 359 -14.68 -1.68 -15.67
C ALA A 359 -13.95 -0.50 -14.96
N ARG A 360 -14.23 0.73 -15.39
CA ARG A 360 -13.66 1.95 -14.79
C ARG A 360 -14.03 2.10 -13.31
N GLU A 361 -15.29 1.85 -12.97
CA GLU A 361 -15.77 1.94 -11.58
C GLU A 361 -15.16 0.85 -10.69
N HIS A 362 -14.97 -0.37 -11.20
CA HIS A 362 -14.25 -1.43 -10.48
C HIS A 362 -12.81 -1.00 -10.16
N ALA A 363 -12.10 -0.40 -11.12
CA ALA A 363 -10.75 0.12 -10.90
C ALA A 363 -10.76 1.23 -9.84
N ALA A 364 -11.65 2.22 -9.97
CA ALA A 364 -11.72 3.36 -9.06
C ALA A 364 -12.07 2.95 -7.62
N TYR A 365 -13.07 2.09 -7.45
CA TYR A 365 -13.50 1.59 -6.14
C TYR A 365 -12.39 0.83 -5.39
N ARG A 366 -11.51 0.15 -6.12
CA ARG A 366 -10.37 -0.60 -5.58
C ARG A 366 -9.10 0.22 -5.44
N GLY A 367 -9.14 1.51 -5.80
CA GLY A 367 -8.00 2.42 -5.69
C GLY A 367 -7.02 2.37 -6.88
N HIS A 368 -7.35 1.64 -7.96
CA HIS A 368 -6.55 1.58 -9.19
C HIS A 368 -6.82 2.80 -10.09
N LEU A 369 -6.62 4.01 -9.56
CA LEU A 369 -6.95 5.24 -10.28
C LEU A 369 -6.14 5.47 -11.55
N THR A 370 -4.88 5.06 -11.59
CA THR A 370 -4.07 5.15 -12.82
C THR A 370 -4.75 4.37 -13.95
N THR A 371 -5.31 3.20 -13.64
CA THR A 371 -6.10 2.38 -14.58
C THR A 371 -7.43 3.05 -14.91
N ALA A 372 -8.16 3.57 -13.91
CA ALA A 372 -9.44 4.25 -14.12
C ALA A 372 -9.33 5.60 -14.87
N ALA A 373 -8.14 6.19 -14.91
CA ALA A 373 -7.84 7.46 -15.59
C ALA A 373 -7.30 7.27 -17.02
N LEU A 374 -7.21 6.03 -17.53
CA LEU A 374 -6.78 5.77 -18.90
C LEU A 374 -7.70 6.48 -19.93
N GLU A 375 -7.10 7.10 -20.94
CA GLU A 375 -7.80 7.86 -21.98
C GLU A 375 -8.86 7.04 -22.73
N GLY A 376 -8.62 5.73 -22.89
CA GLY A 376 -9.56 4.81 -23.54
C GLY A 376 -10.93 4.75 -22.87
N PHE A 377 -11.05 5.15 -21.60
CA PHE A 377 -12.35 5.26 -20.91
C PHE A 377 -13.09 6.57 -21.21
N VAL A 378 -12.38 7.66 -21.56
CA VAL A 378 -12.96 9.01 -21.71
C VAL A 378 -13.77 9.14 -23.01
N MET A 379 -13.41 8.39 -24.05
CA MET A 379 -14.08 8.42 -25.35
C MET A 379 -15.42 7.68 -25.37
N ALA A 380 -15.76 6.98 -24.29
CA ALA A 380 -16.96 6.18 -24.18
C ALA A 380 -18.01 6.94 -23.37
N GLY A 381 -19.25 7.04 -23.88
CA GLY A 381 -20.33 7.89 -23.31
C GLY A 381 -20.68 7.61 -21.84
N LYS A 382 -21.64 8.36 -21.26
CA LYS A 382 -22.05 8.12 -19.85
C LYS A 382 -22.73 6.73 -19.72
N PRO A 383 -22.32 5.88 -18.76
CA PRO A 383 -22.94 4.57 -18.58
C PRO A 383 -24.41 4.71 -18.14
N THR A 384 -25.29 3.94 -18.77
CA THR A 384 -26.73 3.92 -18.51
C THR A 384 -27.10 2.71 -17.65
N GLY A 385 -27.35 2.91 -16.35
CA GLY A 385 -27.83 1.87 -15.44
C GLY A 385 -27.69 2.25 -13.97
N GLU A 386 -28.51 1.69 -13.09
CA GLU A 386 -28.36 1.87 -11.63
C GLU A 386 -27.34 0.88 -11.07
N MET A 387 -26.51 1.33 -10.11
CA MET A 387 -25.58 0.44 -9.41
C MET A 387 -26.32 -0.31 -8.31
N VAL A 388 -26.38 -1.63 -8.41
CA VAL A 388 -26.99 -2.49 -7.40
C VAL A 388 -25.93 -2.90 -6.38
N GLN A 389 -26.21 -2.68 -5.10
CA GLN A 389 -25.34 -3.10 -4.02
C GLN A 389 -25.63 -4.57 -3.68
N ARG A 390 -24.62 -5.46 -3.75
CA ARG A 390 -24.74 -6.75 -3.07
C ARG A 390 -24.80 -6.50 -1.58
N VAL A 391 -25.97 -6.70 -0.99
CA VAL A 391 -26.18 -6.70 0.46
C VAL A 391 -25.60 -8.00 1.02
N ASN A 392 -24.27 -8.13 1.02
CA ASN A 392 -23.65 -8.94 2.05
C ASN A 392 -23.63 -8.03 3.27
N ALA A 393 -24.66 -8.11 4.11
CA ALA A 393 -24.63 -7.47 5.41
C ALA A 393 -23.43 -8.08 6.15
N PRO A 394 -22.31 -7.35 6.35
CA PRO A 394 -21.30 -7.85 7.25
C PRO A 394 -21.99 -8.05 8.60
N VAL A 395 -21.61 -9.09 9.34
CA VAL A 395 -22.06 -9.28 10.72
C VAL A 395 -21.85 -7.95 11.44
N GLN A 396 -22.95 -7.32 11.87
CA GLN A 396 -22.92 -5.97 12.40
C GLN A 396 -22.35 -6.06 13.82
N ILE A 397 -21.02 -5.94 13.94
CA ILE A 397 -20.35 -5.91 15.24
C ILE A 397 -20.71 -4.57 15.88
N MET A 398 -21.46 -4.62 17.00
CA MET A 398 -21.80 -3.41 17.73
C MET A 398 -20.65 -3.00 18.63
N HIS A 399 -20.01 -1.87 18.31
CA HIS A 399 -19.00 -1.25 19.15
C HIS A 399 -19.64 -0.16 20.01
N ASN A 400 -20.17 -0.56 21.17
CA ASN A 400 -20.73 0.38 22.15
C ASN A 400 -19.61 1.26 22.75
N THR A 401 -19.94 2.51 23.07
CA THR A 401 -19.06 3.42 23.82
C THR A 401 -18.62 2.77 25.13
N LEU A 402 -17.36 3.00 25.51
CA LEU A 402 -16.76 2.47 26.73
C LEU A 402 -17.46 3.01 27.99
N ASN A 403 -17.62 2.15 28.98
CA ASN A 403 -17.98 2.59 30.33
C ASN A 403 -16.72 3.05 31.08
N SER A 404 -16.89 3.79 32.18
CA SER A 404 -15.76 4.40 32.91
C SER A 404 -14.83 3.39 33.61
N ARG A 405 -15.14 2.08 33.57
CA ARG A 405 -14.40 1.02 34.27
C ARG A 405 -13.74 0.03 33.32
N GLU A 406 -13.85 0.24 32.01
CA GLU A 406 -13.35 -0.67 31.00
C GLU A 406 -12.48 0.05 29.99
N GLN A 407 -11.48 -0.66 29.47
CA GLN A 407 -10.70 -0.29 28.30
C GLN A 407 -10.98 -1.29 27.18
N ALA A 408 -10.84 -0.86 25.93
CA ALA A 408 -10.90 -1.75 24.77
C ALA A 408 -9.50 -2.00 24.24
N VAL A 409 -9.20 -3.27 23.95
CA VAL A 409 -8.00 -3.71 23.28
C VAL A 409 -8.37 -4.21 21.89
N VAL A 410 -7.78 -3.61 20.88
CA VAL A 410 -8.01 -3.94 19.46
C VAL A 410 -6.72 -4.54 18.93
N VAL A 411 -6.78 -5.78 18.45
CA VAL A 411 -5.62 -6.52 17.94
C VAL A 411 -5.88 -6.96 16.51
N THR A 412 -4.98 -6.63 15.61
CA THR A 412 -5.03 -7.02 14.19
C THR A 412 -3.84 -7.92 13.86
N LEU A 413 -4.07 -8.97 13.08
CA LEU A 413 -3.02 -9.90 12.69
C LEU A 413 -2.20 -9.30 11.54
N GLY A 414 -0.90 -9.15 11.73
CA GLY A 414 -0.01 -8.53 10.75
C GLY A 414 0.08 -7.02 10.89
N SER A 415 0.68 -6.39 9.88
CA SER A 415 0.81 -4.95 9.79
C SER A 415 -0.45 -4.31 9.21
N VAL A 416 -0.91 -3.22 9.80
CA VAL A 416 -1.91 -2.32 9.19
C VAL A 416 -1.28 -1.18 8.38
N GLN A 417 0.05 -1.00 8.50
CA GLN A 417 0.82 0.02 7.79
C GLN A 417 1.67 -0.62 6.67
N GLY A 418 1.61 -0.03 5.48
CA GLY A 418 2.46 -0.36 4.35
C GLY A 418 3.84 0.30 4.43
N GLY A 419 4.71 -0.05 3.47
CA GLY A 419 6.04 0.56 3.33
C GLY A 419 7.16 -0.09 4.16
N HIS A 420 6.89 -1.24 4.79
CA HIS A 420 7.90 -2.08 5.42
C HIS A 420 7.65 -3.57 5.11
N ASN A 421 8.71 -4.38 5.06
CA ASN A 421 8.65 -5.79 4.66
C ASN A 421 8.70 -6.74 5.86
N ARG A 422 7.76 -6.56 6.81
CA ARG A 422 7.61 -7.46 7.95
C ARG A 422 6.56 -8.52 7.65
N ALA A 423 7.01 -9.77 7.46
CA ALA A 423 6.08 -10.88 7.29
C ALA A 423 5.20 -11.08 8.53
N THR A 424 3.90 -11.29 8.30
CA THR A 424 2.90 -11.47 9.37
C THR A 424 3.18 -12.70 10.21
N LEU A 425 3.63 -13.79 9.58
CA LEU A 425 3.99 -15.04 10.21
C LEU A 425 5.36 -15.47 9.66
N LYS A 426 6.31 -15.74 10.57
CA LYS A 426 7.61 -16.33 10.22
C LYS A 426 7.81 -17.55 11.09
N LEU A 427 7.62 -18.75 10.54
CA LEU A 427 7.93 -20.00 11.22
C LEU A 427 9.37 -20.42 10.87
N LYS A 428 10.11 -20.90 11.86
CA LYS A 428 11.44 -21.48 11.70
C LYS A 428 11.26 -22.96 11.37
N ARG A 429 11.36 -23.36 10.09
CA ARG A 429 11.49 -24.78 9.73
C ARG A 429 12.18 -25.01 8.38
N TYR A 430 12.91 -26.13 8.32
CA TYR A 430 13.99 -26.47 7.40
C TYR A 430 13.47 -26.88 6.02
N LEU A 431 14.24 -26.53 4.98
CA LEU A 431 13.93 -26.69 3.56
C LEU A 431 13.72 -28.16 3.12
N THR A 432 12.47 -28.58 2.88
CA THR A 432 12.12 -29.70 1.97
C THR A 432 10.80 -29.46 1.24
N GLU A 433 10.67 -29.98 0.01
CA GLU A 433 9.63 -29.62 -0.99
C GLU A 433 8.25 -30.25 -0.78
N ASP A 434 8.10 -31.24 0.10
CA ASP A 434 6.83 -31.94 0.32
C ASP A 434 5.81 -31.17 1.20
N GLU A 435 6.20 -30.00 1.74
CA GLU A 435 5.53 -29.36 2.89
C GLU A 435 4.52 -28.24 2.56
N ASP A 436 4.34 -27.82 1.30
CA ASP A 436 3.28 -26.84 0.97
C ASP A 436 1.87 -27.39 1.28
N ARG A 437 1.71 -28.73 1.32
CA ARG A 437 0.48 -29.39 1.79
C ARG A 437 0.32 -29.40 3.32
N ASP A 438 1.39 -29.14 4.08
CA ASP A 438 1.43 -29.24 5.56
C ASP A 438 1.13 -27.90 6.25
N LEU A 439 1.16 -26.77 5.53
CA LEU A 439 0.65 -25.49 6.06
C LEU A 439 -0.88 -25.42 6.02
N ASP A 440 -1.52 -26.06 5.04
CA ASP A 440 -2.98 -26.05 4.83
C ASP A 440 -3.76 -26.69 5.99
N SER A 441 -3.11 -27.58 6.73
CA SER A 441 -3.67 -28.22 7.92
C SER A 441 -3.62 -27.30 9.15
N ARG A 442 -2.67 -26.37 9.26
CA ARG A 442 -2.46 -25.60 10.51
C ARG A 442 -3.43 -24.43 10.68
N CYS A 443 -3.71 -24.06 11.94
CA CYS A 443 -4.44 -22.84 12.26
C CYS A 443 -3.82 -22.04 13.42
N LEU A 444 -3.98 -20.73 13.35
CA LEU A 444 -3.53 -19.77 14.34
C LEU A 444 -4.71 -19.30 15.18
N GLU A 445 -4.61 -19.39 16.50
CA GLU A 445 -5.59 -18.86 17.44
C GLU A 445 -5.00 -17.64 18.18
N ILE A 446 -5.75 -16.53 18.21
CA ILE A 446 -5.39 -15.28 18.90
C ILE A 446 -6.39 -15.05 20.03
N ILE A 447 -5.88 -14.83 21.24
CA ILE A 447 -6.65 -14.66 22.48
C ILE A 447 -6.23 -13.36 23.16
N ILE A 448 -7.19 -12.54 23.59
CA ILE A 448 -6.95 -11.45 24.54
C ILE A 448 -7.30 -11.98 25.93
N ASP A 449 -6.31 -12.16 26.79
CA ASP A 449 -6.48 -12.82 28.09
C ASP A 449 -7.40 -12.00 29.00
N GLY A 450 -8.45 -12.63 29.51
CA GLY A 450 -9.39 -11.99 30.45
C GLY A 450 -10.38 -11.02 29.79
N ALA A 451 -10.38 -10.90 28.46
CA ALA A 451 -11.33 -10.06 27.74
C ALA A 451 -12.68 -10.75 27.51
N ASP A 452 -13.72 -9.95 27.32
CA ASP A 452 -15.09 -10.38 27.03
C ASP A 452 -15.31 -10.90 25.58
N CYS A 453 -14.25 -11.22 24.85
CA CYS A 453 -14.31 -11.68 23.47
C CYS A 453 -13.91 -13.16 23.32
N SER A 454 -14.47 -13.83 22.32
CA SER A 454 -13.97 -15.14 21.90
C SER A 454 -12.61 -15.02 21.20
N SER A 455 -11.81 -16.07 21.23
CA SER A 455 -10.58 -16.14 20.43
C SER A 455 -10.88 -16.05 18.94
N LYS A 456 -9.94 -15.49 18.18
CA LYS A 456 -9.98 -15.43 16.71
C LYS A 456 -9.12 -16.55 16.14
N ILE A 457 -9.71 -17.41 15.32
CA ILE A 457 -9.00 -18.50 14.63
C ILE A 457 -8.82 -18.13 13.16
N VAL A 458 -7.59 -18.26 12.67
CA VAL A 458 -7.20 -17.99 11.28
C VAL A 458 -6.55 -19.24 10.70
N GLN A 459 -7.07 -19.72 9.57
CA GLN A 459 -6.49 -20.87 8.87
C GLN A 459 -5.27 -20.44 8.03
N LEU A 460 -4.26 -21.31 7.97
CA LEU A 460 -3.08 -21.12 7.12
C LEU A 460 -3.27 -21.82 5.75
N PRO A 461 -2.63 -21.32 4.68
CA PRO A 461 -1.79 -20.13 4.60
C PRO A 461 -2.61 -18.82 4.72
N LEU A 462 -1.98 -17.76 5.20
CA LEU A 462 -2.62 -16.45 5.35
C LEU A 462 -2.89 -15.83 3.97
N TRP A 463 -4.16 -15.71 3.61
CA TRP A 463 -4.58 -14.98 2.42
C TRP A 463 -4.75 -13.49 2.74
N GLN A 464 -4.42 -12.61 1.79
CA GLN A 464 -4.32 -11.15 1.98
C GLN A 464 -5.58 -10.48 2.56
N ASP A 465 -6.76 -11.07 2.40
CA ASP A 465 -8.02 -10.55 2.94
C ASP A 465 -8.27 -10.91 4.43
N THR A 466 -7.59 -11.92 4.98
CA THR A 466 -7.88 -12.44 6.34
C THR A 466 -7.17 -11.68 7.48
N SER A 467 -6.19 -10.83 7.15
CA SER A 467 -5.32 -10.13 8.10
C SER A 467 -5.94 -8.86 8.70
N ILE A 468 -6.88 -8.20 8.01
CA ILE A 468 -7.34 -6.85 8.39
C ILE A 468 -8.47 -6.87 9.44
N GLU A 469 -9.12 -8.02 9.67
CA GLU A 469 -10.19 -8.09 10.66
C GLU A 469 -9.64 -8.04 12.09
N PRO A 470 -9.99 -7.04 12.91
CA PRO A 470 -9.47 -6.94 14.26
C PRO A 470 -10.23 -7.87 15.22
N LEU A 471 -9.51 -8.45 16.18
CA LEU A 471 -10.09 -8.99 17.41
C LEU A 471 -10.22 -7.83 18.42
N VAL A 472 -11.44 -7.62 18.92
CA VAL A 472 -11.75 -6.54 19.87
C VAL A 472 -12.23 -7.16 21.18
N GLY A 473 -11.52 -6.87 22.27
CA GLY A 473 -11.88 -7.34 23.60
C GLY A 473 -11.90 -6.19 24.61
N ARG A 474 -12.82 -6.26 25.58
CA ARG A 474 -12.90 -5.33 26.70
C ARG A 474 -12.25 -5.92 27.93
N LEU A 475 -11.44 -5.11 28.60
CA LEU A 475 -10.78 -5.46 29.85
C LEU A 475 -11.17 -4.46 30.93
N GLY A 476 -11.10 -4.89 32.20
CA GLY A 476 -11.16 -3.96 33.32
C GLY A 476 -10.07 -2.88 33.19
N LEU A 477 -10.39 -1.66 33.61
CA LEU A 477 -9.44 -0.55 33.61
C LEU A 477 -8.19 -0.94 34.42
N ASN A 478 -7.00 -0.63 33.90
CA ASN A 478 -5.69 -1.00 34.46
C ASN A 478 -5.34 -2.49 34.47
N MET A 479 -6.18 -3.37 33.91
CA MET A 479 -5.77 -4.75 33.65
C MET A 479 -4.71 -4.77 32.53
N PRO A 480 -3.63 -5.56 32.66
CA PRO A 480 -2.62 -5.66 31.61
C PRO A 480 -3.23 -6.31 30.36
N ALA A 481 -3.02 -5.68 29.20
CA ALA A 481 -3.52 -6.14 27.92
C ALA A 481 -2.66 -7.30 27.39
N ARG A 482 -2.87 -8.49 27.91
CA ARG A 482 -2.12 -9.70 27.52
C ARG A 482 -2.75 -10.37 26.30
N VAL A 483 -1.93 -10.68 25.30
CA VAL A 483 -2.35 -11.39 24.10
C VAL A 483 -1.57 -12.69 23.96
N THR A 484 -2.28 -13.79 23.87
CA THR A 484 -1.73 -15.12 23.62
C THR A 484 -2.04 -15.56 22.20
N VAL A 485 -1.01 -16.06 21.52
CA VAL A 485 -1.12 -16.66 20.19
C VAL A 485 -0.74 -18.13 20.28
N ARG A 486 -1.55 -19.00 19.68
CA ARG A 486 -1.35 -20.46 19.65
C ARG A 486 -1.38 -20.96 18.21
N LEU A 487 -0.46 -21.87 17.90
CA LEU A 487 -0.42 -22.59 16.63
C LEU A 487 -0.87 -24.03 16.86
N TRP A 488 -1.90 -24.44 16.12
CA TRP A 488 -2.52 -25.75 16.22
C TRP A 488 -2.29 -26.56 14.93
N ASP A 489 -1.94 -27.83 15.11
CA ASP A 489 -1.91 -28.89 14.09
C ASP A 489 -3.30 -29.54 14.00
N LYS A 490 -3.72 -30.02 12.83
CA LYS A 490 -5.13 -30.36 12.58
C LYS A 490 -5.32 -31.76 12.01
N ASP A 491 -5.86 -32.64 12.86
CA ASP A 491 -6.46 -33.91 12.46
C ASP A 491 -8.00 -33.86 12.32
N THR A 492 -8.65 -32.71 12.45
CA THR A 492 -10.10 -32.57 12.14
C THR A 492 -10.50 -31.10 12.02
N ILE A 493 -11.28 -30.75 10.99
CA ILE A 493 -11.79 -29.39 10.77
C ILE A 493 -13.05 -29.15 11.62
N PRO A 494 -13.08 -28.18 12.55
CA PRO A 494 -14.33 -27.77 13.15
C PRO A 494 -15.18 -27.08 12.09
N ALA A 495 -16.45 -27.47 11.98
CA ALA A 495 -17.45 -26.59 11.41
C ALA A 495 -17.50 -25.30 12.26
N LEU A 496 -17.66 -24.17 11.59
CA LEU A 496 -17.69 -22.82 12.16
C LEU A 496 -18.57 -22.78 13.44
N GLY A 497 -17.96 -22.72 14.63
CA GLY A 497 -18.69 -22.49 15.89
C GLY A 497 -18.37 -23.42 17.06
N ASP A 498 -17.78 -24.60 16.84
CA ASP A 498 -17.44 -25.52 17.93
C ASP A 498 -15.98 -25.40 18.38
N LYS A 499 -15.76 -24.88 19.59
CA LYS A 499 -14.43 -24.82 20.24
C LYS A 499 -13.90 -26.21 20.67
N ALA A 500 -14.68 -27.28 20.50
CA ALA A 500 -14.43 -28.58 21.12
C ALA A 500 -13.47 -29.51 20.34
N THR A 501 -13.01 -29.14 19.14
CA THR A 501 -12.13 -29.99 18.29
C THR A 501 -10.94 -29.22 17.72
N LEU A 502 -10.26 -28.39 18.54
CA LEU A 502 -8.94 -27.88 18.18
C LEU A 502 -7.91 -29.01 18.38
N GLY A 503 -7.04 -29.24 17.39
CA GLY A 503 -6.11 -30.36 17.37
C GLY A 503 -4.93 -30.23 18.34
N ARG A 504 -3.76 -30.79 18.04
CA ARG A 504 -2.61 -30.75 18.95
C ARG A 504 -1.96 -29.36 18.93
N LEU A 505 -1.74 -28.76 20.11
CA LEU A 505 -1.00 -27.50 20.25
C LEU A 505 0.49 -27.71 19.92
N GLU A 506 0.99 -27.10 18.86
CA GLU A 506 2.39 -27.18 18.46
C GLU A 506 3.25 -26.12 19.14
N SER A 507 2.76 -24.88 19.18
CA SER A 507 3.55 -23.73 19.66
C SER A 507 2.65 -22.65 20.25
N SER A 508 3.17 -21.90 21.21
CA SER A 508 2.45 -20.79 21.84
C SER A 508 3.40 -19.64 22.15
N GLY A 509 2.87 -18.43 22.15
CA GLY A 509 3.57 -17.23 22.58
C GLY A 509 2.61 -16.25 23.24
N THR A 510 3.09 -15.46 24.18
CA THR A 510 2.29 -14.43 24.87
C THR A 510 3.07 -13.13 24.92
N VAL A 511 2.38 -12.02 24.72
CA VAL A 511 2.94 -10.66 24.83
C VAL A 511 2.02 -9.79 25.68
N VAL A 512 2.60 -8.86 26.45
CA VAL A 512 1.83 -7.80 27.12
C VAL A 512 1.88 -6.55 26.26
N LEU A 513 0.73 -6.05 25.86
CA LEU A 513 0.60 -4.82 25.08
C LEU A 513 0.70 -3.61 26.01
N GLY A 514 1.45 -2.58 25.58
CA GLY A 514 1.51 -1.28 26.26
C GLY A 514 2.48 -1.16 27.44
N GLU A 515 3.10 -2.25 27.94
CA GLU A 515 4.05 -2.21 29.06
C GLU A 515 5.53 -2.06 28.62
N ASP A 516 5.94 -2.64 27.50
CA ASP A 516 7.36 -2.71 27.14
C ASP A 516 7.74 -1.87 25.89
N SER A 517 8.71 -0.97 26.07
CA SER A 517 9.58 -0.32 25.06
C SER A 517 9.12 0.89 24.25
N ALA A 518 7.84 1.27 24.26
CA ALA A 518 7.35 2.33 23.36
C ALA A 518 7.02 3.69 24.01
N LYS A 519 7.13 3.86 25.33
CA LYS A 519 6.79 5.13 26.00
C LYS A 519 8.04 5.97 26.29
N PHE A 520 7.97 7.26 25.97
CA PHE A 520 9.06 8.23 26.15
C PHE A 520 8.64 9.29 27.18
N GLY A 521 8.77 8.94 28.46
CA GLY A 521 8.23 9.75 29.55
C GLY A 521 6.74 9.49 29.80
N LYS A 522 6.04 10.43 30.45
CA LYS A 522 4.65 10.19 30.92
C LYS A 522 3.59 10.27 29.81
N SER A 523 3.84 11.05 28.76
CA SER A 523 2.79 11.45 27.81
C SER A 523 3.20 11.26 26.35
N ARG A 524 4.31 10.56 26.08
CA ARG A 524 4.75 10.29 24.72
C ARG A 524 4.90 8.82 24.45
N GLU A 525 4.64 8.44 23.21
CA GLU A 525 4.76 7.08 22.73
C GLU A 525 5.35 7.02 21.31
N SER A 526 5.84 5.84 20.95
CA SER A 526 6.18 5.48 19.58
C SER A 526 4.93 5.48 18.71
N MET A 527 5.03 6.01 17.50
CA MET A 527 3.96 5.87 16.50
C MET A 527 3.81 4.44 15.96
N LEU A 528 4.80 3.57 16.18
CA LEU A 528 4.76 2.16 15.83
C LEU A 528 3.94 1.38 16.87
N ARG A 529 2.73 0.98 16.50
CA ARG A 529 1.84 0.15 17.34
C ARG A 529 1.83 -1.31 16.88
N GLU A 530 3.00 -1.82 16.56
CA GLU A 530 3.23 -3.20 16.13
C GLU A 530 4.12 -3.93 17.13
N THR A 531 3.80 -5.18 17.42
CA THR A 531 4.63 -6.05 18.26
C THR A 531 4.77 -7.44 17.66
N SER A 532 5.88 -8.11 17.92
CA SER A 532 6.12 -9.48 17.48
C SER A 532 5.98 -10.44 18.67
N VAL A 533 5.04 -11.37 18.55
CA VAL A 533 4.88 -12.48 19.49
C VAL A 533 5.88 -13.56 19.12
N VAL A 534 6.77 -13.89 20.07
CA VAL A 534 7.73 -14.98 19.93
C VAL A 534 7.02 -16.30 20.24
N MET A 535 7.05 -17.23 19.29
CA MET A 535 6.41 -18.54 19.41
C MET A 535 7.44 -19.57 19.88
N LEU A 536 7.12 -20.29 20.94
CA LEU A 536 7.92 -21.39 21.47
C LEU A 536 7.20 -22.72 21.22
N ASN A 537 7.95 -23.73 20.78
CA ASN A 537 7.43 -25.08 20.64
C ASN A 537 7.02 -25.63 22.01
N LYS A 538 5.85 -26.26 22.07
CA LYS A 538 5.27 -26.76 23.33
C LYS A 538 6.12 -27.87 23.97
N GLU A 539 6.73 -28.73 23.17
CA GLU A 539 7.47 -29.91 23.63
C GLU A 539 8.95 -29.58 23.87
N THR A 540 9.59 -28.88 22.92
CA THR A 540 11.03 -28.62 22.98
C THR A 540 11.39 -27.30 23.67
N MET A 541 10.43 -26.39 23.86
CA MET A 541 10.64 -25.00 24.29
C MET A 541 11.57 -24.20 23.38
N GLU A 542 11.92 -24.73 22.20
CA GLU A 542 12.74 -24.03 21.24
C GLU A 542 11.93 -22.95 20.50
N PHE A 543 12.63 -21.92 20.06
CA PHE A 543 12.07 -20.90 19.18
C PHE A 543 11.51 -21.54 17.90
N SER A 544 10.20 -21.39 17.68
CA SER A 544 9.46 -21.92 16.54
C SER A 544 9.12 -20.85 15.50
N GLY A 545 9.11 -19.57 15.88
CA GLY A 545 8.82 -18.50 14.95
C GLY A 545 8.36 -17.20 15.60
N THR A 546 7.86 -16.28 14.78
CA THR A 546 7.27 -15.01 15.21
C THR A 546 5.95 -14.73 14.50
N VAL A 547 5.04 -14.09 15.23
CA VAL A 547 3.77 -13.58 14.71
C VAL A 547 3.73 -12.08 14.91
N LEU A 548 3.50 -11.31 13.87
CA LEU A 548 3.33 -9.86 13.94
C LEU A 548 1.88 -9.52 14.29
N LEU A 549 1.68 -8.61 15.24
CA LEU A 549 0.40 -8.05 15.60
C LEU A 549 0.47 -6.52 15.56
N SER A 550 -0.58 -5.88 15.02
CA SER A 550 -0.83 -4.44 15.21
C SER A 550 -1.89 -4.26 16.28
N TYR A 551 -1.81 -3.20 17.09
CA TYR A 551 -2.79 -2.99 18.16
C TYR A 551 -3.10 -1.53 18.46
N VAL A 552 -4.24 -1.29 19.10
CA VAL A 552 -4.55 -0.01 19.77
C VAL A 552 -5.34 -0.28 21.04
N ILE A 553 -5.02 0.45 22.11
CA ILE A 553 -5.73 0.39 23.39
C ILE A 553 -6.49 1.71 23.57
N ALA A 554 -7.80 1.62 23.73
CA ALA A 554 -8.67 2.77 23.98
C ALA A 554 -9.11 2.78 25.45
N ASN A 555 -8.74 3.83 26.17
CA ASN A 555 -9.19 4.10 27.53
C ASN A 555 -10.56 4.79 27.49
N PRO A 556 -11.38 4.65 28.54
CA PRO A 556 -12.68 5.29 28.58
C PRO A 556 -12.55 6.82 28.69
N PHE A 557 -13.59 7.52 28.26
CA PHE A 557 -13.72 8.96 28.43
C PHE A 557 -15.06 9.27 29.11
N ASP A 558 -15.03 10.14 30.10
CA ASP A 558 -16.21 10.48 30.91
C ASP A 558 -16.97 11.66 30.29
N GLY A 559 -18.12 11.38 29.68
CA GLY A 559 -19.04 12.38 29.12
C GLY A 559 -19.31 12.18 27.64
N LEU A 560 -20.00 13.14 27.01
CA LEU A 560 -20.35 13.12 25.57
C LEU A 560 -21.08 11.83 25.13
N LYS A 561 -21.95 11.32 26.01
CA LYS A 561 -22.81 10.16 25.77
C LYS A 561 -24.21 10.66 25.45
N ASP A 562 -24.45 10.95 24.18
CA ASP A 562 -25.80 11.23 23.71
C ASP A 562 -26.29 10.08 22.81
N SER A 563 -27.59 9.78 22.86
CA SER A 563 -28.15 8.56 22.27
C SER A 563 -28.35 8.67 20.74
N LYS A 564 -28.28 9.87 20.18
CA LYS A 564 -28.48 10.12 18.74
C LYS A 564 -27.59 11.26 18.24
N ALA A 565 -26.35 10.92 17.83
CA ALA A 565 -25.54 11.83 17.04
C ALA A 565 -26.34 12.32 15.81
N ALA A 566 -26.23 13.62 15.49
CA ALA A 566 -26.91 14.20 14.35
C ALA A 566 -26.51 13.46 13.05
N SER A 567 -27.50 13.08 12.24
CA SER A 567 -27.24 12.54 10.91
C SER A 567 -27.09 13.69 9.93
N TYR A 568 -25.90 13.84 9.34
CA TYR A 568 -25.64 14.85 8.31
C TYR A 568 -25.91 14.35 6.88
N LYS A 569 -26.60 13.21 6.74
CA LYS A 569 -27.04 12.70 5.44
C LYS A 569 -28.04 13.66 4.81
N ARG A 570 -27.83 13.97 3.54
CA ARG A 570 -28.69 14.84 2.74
C ARG A 570 -29.93 14.08 2.30
N GLN A 571 -31.12 14.67 2.47
CA GLN A 571 -32.35 14.16 1.87
C GLN A 571 -32.51 14.69 0.44
N SER A 572 -33.40 14.08 -0.34
CA SER A 572 -33.67 14.56 -1.69
C SER A 572 -34.27 15.97 -1.63
N GLY A 573 -33.72 16.91 -2.39
CA GLY A 573 -34.11 18.33 -2.36
C GLY A 573 -33.37 19.23 -1.36
N ASP A 574 -32.67 18.67 -0.36
CA ASP A 574 -31.84 19.49 0.54
C ASP A 574 -30.66 20.11 -0.23
N PRO A 575 -30.14 21.28 0.17
CA PRO A 575 -28.91 21.80 -0.42
C PRO A 575 -27.68 20.98 0.01
N VAL A 576 -26.65 20.95 -0.85
CA VAL A 576 -25.35 20.37 -0.48
C VAL A 576 -24.73 21.20 0.65
N ARG A 577 -24.23 20.54 1.69
CA ARG A 577 -23.63 21.23 2.83
C ARG A 577 -22.21 21.67 2.50
N LEU A 578 -21.98 22.97 2.46
CA LEU A 578 -20.66 23.54 2.24
C LEU A 578 -19.88 23.65 3.56
N VAL A 579 -18.61 23.28 3.48
CA VAL A 579 -17.65 23.39 4.58
C VAL A 579 -16.48 24.22 4.08
N GLY A 580 -16.18 25.34 4.74
CA GLY A 580 -15.00 26.14 4.43
C GLY A 580 -13.72 25.48 4.95
N HIS A 581 -12.86 25.02 4.05
CA HIS A 581 -11.57 24.38 4.38
C HIS A 581 -10.66 25.39 5.08
N ARG A 582 -10.25 25.11 6.33
CA ARG A 582 -9.47 26.04 7.18
C ARG A 582 -10.04 27.46 7.26
N GLY A 583 -11.36 27.60 7.08
CA GLY A 583 -12.06 28.87 6.88
C GLY A 583 -12.26 29.20 5.40
N LEU A 584 -11.61 30.26 4.90
CA LEU A 584 -11.69 30.71 3.50
C LEU A 584 -10.72 30.01 2.54
N GLY A 585 -10.32 28.79 2.90
CA GLY A 585 -9.44 27.98 2.08
C GLY A 585 -7.96 28.10 2.42
N GLN A 586 -7.21 27.17 1.85
CA GLN A 586 -5.76 27.14 1.91
C GLN A 586 -5.16 28.38 1.25
N ASN A 587 -4.19 29.01 1.91
CA ASN A 587 -3.49 30.14 1.30
C ASN A 587 -2.51 29.71 0.21
N THR A 588 -2.46 30.47 -0.88
CA THR A 588 -1.58 30.21 -2.04
C THR A 588 -0.80 31.45 -2.45
N THR A 589 0.16 31.30 -3.37
CA THR A 589 0.90 32.42 -3.98
C THR A 589 0.06 33.24 -4.95
N ASP A 590 -1.13 32.76 -5.33
CA ASP A 590 -2.01 33.44 -6.26
C ASP A 590 -2.65 34.67 -5.61
N LYS A 591 -2.46 35.84 -6.23
CA LYS A 591 -3.03 37.12 -5.76
C LYS A 591 -4.33 37.50 -6.48
N SER A 592 -4.93 36.57 -7.22
CA SER A 592 -6.20 36.79 -7.92
C SER A 592 -7.37 37.16 -6.99
N ASN A 593 -7.31 36.74 -5.73
CA ASN A 593 -8.37 36.95 -4.75
C ASN A 593 -7.81 37.41 -3.39
N LEU A 594 -8.65 38.07 -2.60
CA LEU A 594 -8.31 38.44 -1.23
C LEU A 594 -8.18 37.18 -0.37
N GLN A 595 -7.05 37.05 0.31
CA GLN A 595 -6.74 35.90 1.15
C GLN A 595 -6.60 36.31 2.62
N ILE A 596 -7.44 35.74 3.48
CA ILE A 596 -7.30 35.81 4.94
C ILE A 596 -6.48 34.61 5.39
N GLY A 597 -5.67 34.77 6.44
CA GLY A 597 -4.88 33.68 6.95
C GLY A 597 -5.72 32.48 7.35
N GLU A 598 -5.39 31.30 6.82
CA GLU A 598 -6.04 30.03 7.14
C GLU A 598 -5.94 29.72 8.64
N ASN A 599 -6.90 28.98 9.18
CA ASN A 599 -6.91 28.57 10.58
C ASN A 599 -6.97 29.74 11.60
N THR A 600 -7.67 30.82 11.24
CA THR A 600 -7.86 32.02 12.08
C THR A 600 -9.34 32.30 12.32
N VAL A 601 -9.66 32.93 13.47
CA VAL A 601 -11.05 33.33 13.82
C VAL A 601 -11.68 34.16 12.71
N THR A 602 -10.94 35.12 12.16
CA THR A 602 -11.43 35.99 11.09
C THR A 602 -11.75 35.20 9.81
N SER A 603 -10.91 34.22 9.45
CA SER A 603 -11.15 33.36 8.29
C SER A 603 -12.43 32.53 8.44
N PHE A 604 -12.63 31.92 9.62
CA PHE A 604 -13.83 31.12 9.91
C PHE A 604 -15.12 31.94 9.90
N LEU A 605 -15.12 33.11 10.54
CA LEU A 605 -16.28 34.00 10.54
C LEU A 605 -16.61 34.49 9.13
N SER A 606 -15.58 34.72 8.31
CA SER A 606 -15.76 35.15 6.93
C SER A 606 -16.32 34.03 6.05
N ALA A 607 -15.86 32.79 6.22
CA ALA A 607 -16.42 31.63 5.51
C ALA A 607 -17.91 31.45 5.79
N TYR A 608 -18.32 31.59 7.05
CA TYR A 608 -19.73 31.53 7.43
C TYR A 608 -20.57 32.63 6.75
N ARG A 609 -20.10 33.88 6.81
CA ARG A 609 -20.76 35.02 6.15
C ARG A 609 -20.86 34.88 4.63
N LEU A 610 -19.99 34.06 4.03
CA LEU A 610 -19.94 33.81 2.60
C LEU A 610 -20.70 32.54 2.16
N GLY A 611 -21.42 31.89 3.09
CA GLY A 611 -22.37 30.82 2.77
C GLY A 611 -21.95 29.42 3.18
N ALA A 612 -20.86 29.24 3.91
CA ALA A 612 -20.49 27.94 4.48
C ALA A 612 -21.09 27.76 5.90
N PRO A 613 -22.12 26.90 6.11
CA PRO A 613 -22.67 26.67 7.45
C PRO A 613 -21.69 25.97 8.40
N PHE A 614 -20.65 25.33 7.86
CA PHE A 614 -19.60 24.68 8.60
C PHE A 614 -18.23 25.21 8.21
N VAL A 615 -17.28 25.15 9.14
CA VAL A 615 -15.86 25.36 8.88
C VAL A 615 -15.09 24.11 9.30
N GLU A 616 -14.08 23.77 8.50
CA GLU A 616 -13.14 22.69 8.80
C GLU A 616 -11.83 23.30 9.30
N PHE A 617 -11.17 22.60 10.23
CA PHE A 617 -9.83 22.95 10.69
C PHE A 617 -9.12 21.79 11.40
N ASP A 618 -7.79 21.86 11.41
CA ASP A 618 -6.90 20.86 11.98
C ASP A 618 -6.56 21.14 13.46
N VAL A 619 -6.79 20.17 14.33
CA VAL A 619 -6.40 20.23 15.75
C VAL A 619 -5.14 19.39 16.00
N GLN A 620 -4.12 20.03 16.56
CA GLN A 620 -2.92 19.40 17.10
C GLN A 620 -2.73 19.80 18.57
N LEU A 621 -1.86 19.08 19.29
CA LEU A 621 -1.53 19.41 20.68
C LEU A 621 -0.10 19.90 20.82
N THR A 622 0.08 20.93 21.65
CA THR A 622 1.38 21.42 22.09
C THR A 622 2.01 20.53 23.16
N ARG A 623 3.28 20.79 23.51
CA ARG A 623 4.02 20.09 24.56
C ARG A 623 3.35 20.14 25.94
N ASP A 624 2.66 21.24 26.22
CA ASP A 624 1.87 21.48 27.43
C ASP A 624 0.42 20.98 27.33
N HIS A 625 0.09 20.20 26.27
CA HIS A 625 -1.22 19.61 26.01
C HIS A 625 -2.34 20.63 25.80
N GLU A 626 -2.04 21.73 25.12
CA GLU A 626 -3.08 22.67 24.68
C GLU A 626 -3.45 22.41 23.23
N ALA A 627 -4.76 22.45 22.94
CA ALA A 627 -5.30 22.17 21.63
C ALA A 627 -5.22 23.40 20.72
N VAL A 628 -4.30 23.36 19.74
CA VAL A 628 -4.00 24.45 18.81
C VAL A 628 -4.51 24.13 17.41
N ILE A 629 -4.82 25.18 16.64
CA ILE A 629 -5.38 25.05 15.29
C ILE A 629 -4.29 25.23 14.24
N TYR A 630 -3.75 24.13 13.72
CA TYR A 630 -2.62 24.16 12.80
C TYR A 630 -2.53 22.90 11.94
N HIS A 631 -2.30 23.08 10.64
CA HIS A 631 -2.30 21.98 9.67
C HIS A 631 -0.97 21.20 9.63
N ASP A 632 0.16 21.91 9.49
CA ASP A 632 1.44 21.27 9.20
C ASP A 632 2.01 20.61 10.46
N PHE A 633 2.71 19.48 10.33
CA PHE A 633 3.28 18.77 11.48
C PHE A 633 4.56 19.43 12.01
N SER A 634 5.26 20.18 11.14
CA SER A 634 6.37 21.05 11.51
C SER A 634 5.89 22.49 11.63
N PHE A 635 6.16 23.12 12.77
CA PHE A 635 5.88 24.52 13.02
C PHE A 635 6.99 25.40 12.50
N SER A 636 6.89 25.85 11.26
CA SER A 636 7.88 26.73 10.62
C SER A 636 7.67 28.24 10.90
N GLY A 637 6.65 28.60 11.70
CA GLY A 637 6.24 30.00 11.93
C GLY A 637 7.30 30.92 12.58
N THR A 638 8.29 30.34 13.26
CA THR A 638 9.44 31.06 13.84
C THR A 638 10.65 31.15 12.90
N GLY A 639 10.63 30.38 11.79
CA GLY A 639 11.77 30.15 10.90
C GLY A 639 12.65 28.96 11.32
N SER A 640 12.16 28.07 12.16
CA SER A 640 12.80 26.79 12.51
C SER A 640 11.76 25.69 12.44
N ASP A 641 12.13 24.51 11.94
CA ASP A 641 11.23 23.38 11.85
C ASP A 641 11.18 22.63 13.18
N VAL A 642 10.11 22.85 13.94
CA VAL A 642 9.89 22.21 15.25
C VAL A 642 8.54 21.50 15.25
N PRO A 643 8.45 20.22 15.66
CA PRO A 643 7.17 19.54 15.76
C PRO A 643 6.19 20.29 16.68
N ILE A 644 4.90 20.36 16.31
CA ILE A 644 3.88 21.06 17.13
C ILE A 644 3.83 20.52 18.57
N HIS A 645 4.01 19.22 18.75
CA HIS A 645 4.02 18.59 20.06
C HIS A 645 5.30 18.84 20.90
N ASP A 646 6.28 19.58 20.36
CA ASP A 646 7.52 19.98 21.05
C ASP A 646 7.53 21.46 21.49
N ILE A 647 6.66 22.30 20.93
CA ILE A 647 6.51 23.71 21.32
C ILE A 647 5.46 23.87 22.43
N SER A 648 5.61 24.88 23.28
CA SER A 648 4.56 25.27 24.24
C SER A 648 3.51 26.19 23.61
N LEU A 649 2.34 26.30 24.24
CA LEU A 649 1.30 27.25 23.82
C LEU A 649 1.83 28.69 23.76
N ALA A 650 2.64 29.10 24.74
CA ALA A 650 3.23 30.44 24.77
C ALA A 650 4.14 30.69 23.56
N GLN A 651 4.93 29.69 23.15
CA GLN A 651 5.78 29.80 21.96
C GLN A 651 4.94 29.85 20.67
N TYR A 652 3.88 29.04 20.61
CA TYR A 652 2.94 29.03 19.51
C TYR A 652 2.26 30.39 19.32
N LYS A 653 1.74 30.98 20.40
CA LYS A 653 1.12 32.32 20.39
C LYS A 653 2.10 33.42 20.01
N TYR A 654 3.29 33.42 20.61
CA TYR A 654 4.33 34.41 20.32
C TYR A 654 4.72 34.48 18.84
N ALA A 655 4.75 33.33 18.16
CA ALA A 655 5.04 33.29 16.73
C ALA A 655 3.97 33.97 15.87
N GLY A 656 2.70 33.88 16.27
CA GLY A 656 1.60 34.62 15.65
C GLY A 656 1.73 36.13 15.87
N ASP A 657 2.08 36.55 17.09
CA ASP A 657 2.24 37.96 17.47
C ASP A 657 3.34 38.67 16.68
N ILE A 658 4.45 37.99 16.35
CA ILE A 658 5.52 38.54 15.52
C ILE A 658 4.99 38.99 14.15
N GLN A 659 3.99 38.28 13.64
CA GLN A 659 3.39 38.53 12.34
C GLN A 659 2.17 39.47 12.41
N ASN A 660 1.68 39.78 13.62
CA ASN A 660 0.51 40.64 13.80
C ASN A 660 0.87 42.11 13.44
N PRO A 661 0.08 42.79 12.58
CA PRO A 661 0.31 44.19 12.24
C PRO A 661 0.20 45.17 13.41
N ILE A 662 -0.52 44.81 14.47
CA ILE A 662 -0.83 45.72 15.58
C ILE A 662 0.35 45.87 16.55
N GLY A 663 1.27 44.90 16.60
CA GLY A 663 2.31 44.84 17.63
C GLY A 663 1.70 44.61 19.01
N ALA A 664 2.35 43.83 19.85
CA ALA A 664 1.88 43.60 21.21
C ALA A 664 1.62 44.95 21.89
N LEU A 665 0.35 45.26 22.19
CA LEU A 665 0.02 46.13 23.30
C LEU A 665 0.54 45.39 24.52
N LEU A 666 1.79 45.64 24.89
CA LEU A 666 2.28 45.36 26.22
C LEU A 666 1.34 46.11 27.14
N LEU A 667 0.40 45.38 27.74
CA LEU A 667 -0.36 45.82 28.90
C LEU A 667 0.66 46.04 30.01
N ASP A 668 1.24 47.23 30.03
CA ASP A 668 1.86 47.77 31.22
C ASP A 668 0.69 48.06 32.18
N GLU A 669 0.52 47.21 33.20
CA GLU A 669 -0.48 47.36 34.27
C GLU A 669 -0.20 48.57 35.17
N THR A 670 0.38 49.65 34.64
CA THR A 670 0.61 50.86 35.40
C THR A 670 0.06 52.07 34.66
N THR A 671 -0.91 52.70 35.32
CA THR A 671 -1.53 54.01 35.07
C THR A 671 -2.79 54.05 34.20
N GLY A 672 -3.87 54.47 34.85
CA GLY A 672 -5.20 54.60 34.27
C GLY A 672 -5.38 55.79 33.34
N ASN A 673 -6.59 55.81 32.75
CA ASN A 673 -7.16 56.84 31.89
C ASN A 673 -6.53 57.03 30.50
N ALA A 674 -7.22 56.52 29.47
CA ALA A 674 -7.81 57.36 28.43
C ALA A 674 -8.64 56.52 27.43
N GLN A 675 -9.92 56.88 27.28
CA GLN A 675 -10.70 56.56 26.09
C GLN A 675 -9.96 57.07 24.84
N ARG A 676 -9.46 56.16 23.99
CA ARG A 676 -9.03 56.51 22.63
C ARG A 676 -9.86 55.74 21.61
N ARG A 677 -10.71 56.49 20.89
CA ARG A 677 -11.39 56.03 19.66
C ARG A 677 -10.35 55.50 18.65
N PRO A 678 -10.66 54.45 17.88
CA PRO A 678 -9.72 53.85 16.93
C PRO A 678 -9.51 54.82 15.76
N ARG A 679 -8.32 55.43 15.69
CA ARG A 679 -7.82 56.06 14.47
C ARG A 679 -7.04 55.00 13.69
N ALA A 680 -7.21 54.99 12.37
CA ALA A 680 -6.46 54.17 11.42
C ALA A 680 -4.95 54.23 11.77
N SER A 681 -4.40 53.10 12.21
CA SER A 681 -3.05 53.02 12.77
C SER A 681 -2.07 52.66 11.66
N SER A 682 -1.13 53.56 11.37
CA SER A 682 0.01 53.25 10.50
C SER A 682 0.94 52.29 11.23
N SER A 683 1.18 51.11 10.66
CA SER A 683 2.17 50.16 11.15
C SER A 683 3.56 50.83 11.22
N GLY A 684 4.14 50.93 12.41
CA GLY A 684 5.48 51.50 12.59
C GLY A 684 6.57 50.67 11.90
N GLU A 685 7.66 51.34 11.51
CA GLU A 685 8.81 50.77 10.79
C GLU A 685 9.41 49.52 11.48
N HIS A 686 9.38 49.50 12.82
CA HIS A 686 9.84 48.36 13.63
C HIS A 686 9.01 47.08 13.43
N SER A 687 7.69 47.20 13.27
CA SER A 687 6.79 46.06 13.06
C SER A 687 7.01 45.43 11.68
N VAL A 688 7.27 46.27 10.68
CA VAL A 688 7.62 45.84 9.32
C VAL A 688 8.98 45.13 9.30
N LEU A 689 9.97 45.62 10.06
CA LEU A 689 11.30 45.01 10.12
C LEU A 689 11.28 43.61 10.75
N LYS A 690 10.51 43.42 11.84
CA LYS A 690 10.30 42.10 12.47
C LYS A 690 9.66 41.10 11.51
N ALA A 691 8.63 41.53 10.78
CA ALA A 691 7.97 40.69 9.79
C ALA A 691 8.92 40.31 8.63
N ARG A 692 9.76 41.25 8.17
CA ARG A 692 10.77 40.98 7.13
C ARG A 692 11.82 39.97 7.59
N GLN A 693 12.33 40.12 8.82
CA GLN A 693 13.27 39.16 9.41
C GLN A 693 12.63 37.78 9.59
N ALA A 694 11.38 37.70 10.02
CA ALA A 694 10.65 36.44 10.09
C ALA A 694 10.53 35.80 8.69
N GLN A 695 10.18 36.59 7.68
CA GLN A 695 10.09 36.14 6.29
C GLN A 695 11.43 35.62 5.75
N GLU A 696 12.54 36.26 6.08
CA GLU A 696 13.88 35.80 5.70
C GLU A 696 14.23 34.46 6.37
N ARG A 697 13.94 34.30 7.67
CA ARG A 697 14.17 33.02 8.36
C ARG A 697 13.30 31.89 7.80
N MET A 698 12.06 32.19 7.43
CA MET A 698 11.14 31.21 6.84
C MET A 698 11.60 30.69 5.47
N ARG A 699 12.57 31.32 4.80
CA ARG A 699 13.12 30.79 3.53
C ARG A 699 13.95 29.52 3.68
N TYR A 700 14.35 29.19 4.90
CA TYR A 700 15.24 28.08 5.21
C TYR A 700 14.50 26.92 5.90
N THR A 701 13.17 26.92 5.89
CA THR A 701 12.36 25.86 6.49
C THR A 701 11.96 24.82 5.45
N VAL A 702 11.72 23.59 5.90
CA VAL A 702 11.31 22.45 5.06
C VAL A 702 10.08 22.79 4.21
N ASP A 703 9.12 23.50 4.80
CA ASP A 703 7.93 23.98 4.08
C ASP A 703 8.27 24.88 2.88
N TYR A 704 9.21 25.80 3.07
CA TYR A 704 9.59 26.75 2.03
C TYR A 704 10.44 26.08 0.95
N ASP A 705 11.32 25.15 1.31
CA ASP A 705 12.09 24.36 0.35
C ASP A 705 11.17 23.51 -0.55
N GLY A 706 10.12 22.92 0.03
CA GLY A 706 9.16 22.10 -0.72
C GLY A 706 8.17 22.91 -1.56
N LYS A 707 7.57 23.96 -0.98
CA LYS A 707 6.45 24.72 -1.60
C LYS A 707 6.92 26.00 -2.32
N GLY A 708 8.12 26.49 -2.03
CA GLY A 708 8.62 27.80 -2.49
C GLY A 708 7.95 29.01 -1.80
N PHE A 709 7.00 28.76 -0.89
CA PHE A 709 6.32 29.76 -0.08
C PHE A 709 5.77 29.11 1.19
N LYS A 710 5.47 29.92 2.22
CA LYS A 710 4.74 29.47 3.41
C LYS A 710 3.46 30.29 3.55
N ALA A 711 2.35 29.57 3.73
CA ALA A 711 1.04 30.14 4.03
C ALA A 711 1.09 30.90 5.37
N ASN A 712 0.18 31.85 5.54
CA ASN A 712 0.12 32.67 6.74
C ASN A 712 1.36 33.51 7.05
N ILE A 713 1.95 34.13 6.03
CA ILE A 713 3.01 35.14 6.22
C ILE A 713 2.44 36.53 6.00
N ARG A 714 2.72 37.45 6.93
CA ARG A 714 2.40 38.89 6.75
C ARG A 714 2.99 39.42 5.44
N GLY A 715 2.13 40.00 4.61
CA GLY A 715 2.47 40.53 3.29
C GLY A 715 2.04 39.62 2.12
N HIS A 716 1.70 38.36 2.39
CA HIS A 716 1.09 37.45 1.40
C HIS A 716 -0.41 37.24 1.65
N SER A 717 -0.84 37.18 2.92
CA SER A 717 -2.25 37.16 3.33
C SER A 717 -2.53 38.16 4.45
N ILE A 718 -3.81 38.46 4.70
CA ILE A 718 -4.23 39.20 5.89
C ILE A 718 -3.99 38.31 7.10
N GLN A 719 -3.00 38.68 7.93
CA GLN A 719 -2.64 37.95 9.13
C GLN A 719 -3.57 38.28 10.29
N ASP A 720 -3.85 37.24 11.06
CA ASP A 720 -4.57 37.26 12.33
C ASP A 720 -3.81 36.33 13.30
N GLU A 721 -4.11 36.41 14.58
CA GLU A 721 -3.42 35.60 15.58
C GLU A 721 -3.70 34.11 15.41
N HIS A 722 -2.71 33.27 15.76
CA HIS A 722 -2.89 31.82 15.75
C HIS A 722 -3.97 31.40 16.75
N ALA A 723 -4.97 30.64 16.30
CA ALA A 723 -6.10 30.24 17.13
C ALA A 723 -5.84 28.95 17.93
N THR A 724 -6.53 28.81 19.07
CA THR A 724 -6.69 27.56 19.81
C THR A 724 -8.11 27.02 19.70
N LEU A 725 -8.31 25.73 19.96
CA LEU A 725 -9.65 25.12 19.97
C LEU A 725 -10.56 25.78 21.03
N GLU A 726 -10.01 26.11 22.19
CA GLU A 726 -10.72 26.81 23.25
C GLU A 726 -11.21 28.19 22.80
N GLU A 727 -10.35 28.96 22.14
CA GLU A 727 -10.72 30.26 21.58
C GLU A 727 -11.79 30.13 20.50
N LEU A 728 -11.66 29.17 19.58
CA LEU A 728 -12.67 28.97 18.54
C LEU A 728 -14.03 28.63 19.13
N LEU A 729 -14.08 27.72 20.11
CA LEU A 729 -15.32 27.32 20.77
C LEU A 729 -15.97 28.48 21.52
N ALA A 730 -15.17 29.36 22.14
CA ALA A 730 -15.64 30.49 22.93
C ALA A 730 -16.00 31.75 22.11
N THR A 731 -15.31 32.00 21.00
CA THR A 731 -15.42 33.28 20.27
C THR A 731 -16.33 33.21 19.05
N LEU A 732 -16.37 32.08 18.35
CA LEU A 732 -17.24 31.95 17.17
C LEU A 732 -18.70 31.75 17.60
N PRO A 733 -19.68 32.29 16.86
CA PRO A 733 -21.10 32.02 17.13
C PRO A 733 -21.42 30.51 17.14
N GLU A 734 -22.34 30.06 18.01
CA GLU A 734 -22.71 28.63 18.16
C GLU A 734 -23.41 28.07 16.92
N GLU A 735 -23.96 28.93 16.06
CA GLU A 735 -24.60 28.53 14.80
C GLU A 735 -23.59 28.04 13.75
N ILE A 736 -22.31 28.40 13.90
CA ILE A 736 -21.26 27.94 13.00
C ILE A 736 -20.86 26.51 13.39
N GLY A 737 -21.15 25.56 12.51
CA GLY A 737 -20.78 24.16 12.71
C GLY A 737 -19.29 23.92 12.51
N PHE A 738 -18.73 22.98 13.28
CA PHE A 738 -17.31 22.61 13.17
C PHE A 738 -17.16 21.23 12.57
N ASN A 739 -16.26 21.10 11.59
CA ASN A 739 -15.64 19.84 11.22
C ASN A 739 -14.21 19.84 11.77
N ILE A 740 -14.01 19.16 12.90
CA ILE A 740 -12.75 19.12 13.61
C ILE A 740 -11.93 17.95 13.10
N GLU A 741 -10.89 18.22 12.30
CA GLU A 741 -9.90 17.22 11.91
C GLU A 741 -8.94 16.99 13.09
N MET A 742 -9.01 15.81 13.68
CA MET A 742 -8.05 15.34 14.67
C MET A 742 -6.75 14.97 13.96
N LYS A 743 -5.83 15.94 13.87
CA LYS A 743 -4.59 15.85 13.09
C LYS A 743 -3.50 15.08 13.84
N TYR A 744 -3.66 13.77 13.86
CA TYR A 744 -2.68 12.88 14.50
C TYR A 744 -1.72 12.31 13.46
N GLN A 745 -0.42 12.50 13.69
CA GLN A 745 0.66 12.08 12.79
C GLN A 745 0.63 10.57 12.52
N ARG A 746 0.69 10.19 11.24
CA ARG A 746 0.97 8.81 10.81
C ARG A 746 2.46 8.67 10.54
N LEU A 747 2.99 7.44 10.67
CA LEU A 747 4.43 7.19 10.60
C LEU A 747 5.07 7.72 9.31
N HIS A 748 4.45 7.47 8.16
CA HIS A 748 4.98 7.90 6.87
C HIS A 748 4.97 9.43 6.71
N GLU A 749 3.95 10.11 7.24
CA GLU A 749 3.84 11.57 7.22
C GLU A 749 4.88 12.22 8.15
N ALA A 750 5.14 11.63 9.32
CA ALA A 750 6.17 12.10 10.22
C ALA A 750 7.56 12.02 9.59
N VAL A 751 7.87 10.89 8.94
CA VAL A 751 9.14 10.70 8.21
C VAL A 751 9.29 11.72 7.08
N GLU A 752 8.22 11.95 6.30
CA GLU A 752 8.22 12.94 5.22
C GLU A 752 8.38 14.37 5.74
N ALA A 753 7.76 14.69 6.88
CA ALA A 753 7.89 15.99 7.54
C ALA A 753 9.21 16.19 8.30
N GLY A 754 10.11 15.19 8.32
CA GLY A 754 11.37 15.24 9.08
C GLY A 754 11.18 15.23 10.60
N VAL A 755 10.02 14.77 11.08
CA VAL A 755 9.67 14.69 12.50
C VAL A 755 10.03 13.31 13.06
N ALA A 756 10.52 13.27 14.30
CA ALA A 756 10.87 12.02 14.96
C ALA A 756 9.65 11.09 15.08
N SER A 757 9.89 9.78 15.12
CA SER A 757 8.82 8.76 15.18
C SER A 757 8.16 8.62 16.57
N VAL A 758 8.13 9.70 17.36
CA VAL A 758 7.62 9.78 18.73
C VAL A 758 6.60 10.91 18.77
N THR A 759 5.47 10.68 19.42
CA THR A 759 4.36 11.66 19.49
C THR A 759 3.66 11.59 20.85
N ILE A 760 2.65 12.44 21.06
CA ILE A 760 1.81 12.40 22.26
C ILE A 760 1.00 11.10 22.26
N ASP A 761 0.87 10.50 23.44
CA ASP A 761 0.00 9.34 23.69
C ASP A 761 -1.40 9.56 23.10
N ILE A 762 -1.87 8.63 22.28
CA ILE A 762 -3.09 8.81 21.47
C ILE A 762 -4.35 8.96 22.32
N ASN A 763 -4.41 8.34 23.51
CA ASN A 763 -5.51 8.55 24.43
C ASN A 763 -5.49 9.97 24.98
N THR A 764 -4.33 10.42 25.46
CA THR A 764 -4.11 11.80 25.92
C THR A 764 -4.49 12.80 24.83
N PHE A 765 -4.09 12.55 23.59
CA PHE A 765 -4.41 13.39 22.44
C PHE A 765 -5.92 13.59 22.25
N VAL A 766 -6.66 12.47 22.18
CA VAL A 766 -8.11 12.49 22.00
C VAL A 766 -8.83 13.10 23.21
N ASP A 767 -8.41 12.74 24.42
CA ASP A 767 -9.07 13.14 25.67
C ASP A 767 -8.97 14.65 25.91
N VAL A 768 -7.81 15.25 25.63
CA VAL A 768 -7.63 16.71 25.73
C VAL A 768 -8.59 17.45 24.80
N ALA A 769 -8.70 17.02 23.54
CA ALA A 769 -9.60 17.65 22.58
C ALA A 769 -11.08 17.47 22.95
N LEU A 770 -11.48 16.24 23.33
CA LEU A 770 -12.85 15.95 23.77
C LEU A 770 -13.23 16.71 25.05
N GLU A 771 -12.30 16.90 25.98
CA GLU A 771 -12.55 17.64 27.22
C GLU A 771 -12.80 19.14 26.95
N LYS A 772 -12.07 19.76 26.01
CA LYS A 772 -12.34 21.14 25.58
C LYS A 772 -13.71 21.24 24.90
N ILE A 773 -14.06 20.30 24.01
CA ILE A 773 -15.37 20.23 23.35
C ILE A 773 -16.49 20.07 24.38
N LYS A 774 -16.36 19.12 25.31
CA LYS A 774 -17.35 18.88 26.37
C LYS A 774 -17.63 20.12 27.22
N LYS A 775 -16.60 20.91 27.51
CA LYS A 775 -16.72 22.12 28.35
C LYS A 775 -17.32 23.31 27.61
N LEU A 776 -16.97 23.50 26.34
CA LEU A 776 -17.17 24.78 25.64
C LEU A 776 -18.05 24.72 24.40
N ALA A 777 -18.39 23.52 23.88
CA ALA A 777 -19.12 23.41 22.61
C ALA A 777 -20.60 23.82 22.70
N GLY A 778 -21.21 23.83 23.88
CA GLY A 778 -22.62 24.19 24.03
C GLY A 778 -23.53 23.29 23.18
N ARG A 779 -24.34 23.90 22.30
CA ARG A 779 -25.20 23.19 21.33
C ARG A 779 -24.64 23.19 19.90
N ARG A 780 -23.39 23.62 19.72
CA ARG A 780 -22.75 23.73 18.41
C ARG A 780 -22.79 22.39 17.67
N PRO A 781 -23.17 22.39 16.38
CA PRO A 781 -23.11 21.18 15.58
C PRO A 781 -21.64 20.86 15.25
N ILE A 782 -21.18 19.66 15.64
CA ILE A 782 -19.79 19.23 15.46
C ILE A 782 -19.75 17.92 14.66
N ILE A 783 -18.77 17.82 13.77
CA ILE A 783 -18.31 16.63 13.07
C ILE A 783 -16.87 16.39 13.53
N LEU A 784 -16.55 15.16 13.94
CA LEU A 784 -15.18 14.76 14.26
C LEU A 784 -14.63 13.95 13.09
N SER A 785 -13.44 14.28 12.61
CA SER A 785 -12.84 13.59 11.47
C SER A 785 -11.35 13.33 11.70
N SER A 786 -10.77 12.35 11.00
CA SER A 786 -9.33 12.09 11.04
C SER A 786 -8.87 11.24 9.85
N PHE A 787 -7.64 11.45 9.39
CA PHE A 787 -6.93 10.53 8.49
C PHE A 787 -6.42 9.28 9.20
N THR A 788 -6.33 9.31 10.54
CA THR A 788 -5.72 8.24 11.33
C THR A 788 -6.82 7.28 11.83
N PRO A 789 -6.86 6.02 11.36
CA PRO A 789 -7.94 5.12 11.73
C PRO A 789 -7.97 4.79 13.23
N GLU A 790 -6.83 4.76 13.91
CA GLU A 790 -6.76 4.61 15.37
C GLU A 790 -7.53 5.72 16.10
N VAL A 791 -7.40 6.96 15.63
CA VAL A 791 -8.14 8.09 16.20
C VAL A 791 -9.64 7.93 15.97
N CYS A 792 -10.05 7.50 14.77
CA CYS A 792 -11.46 7.21 14.50
C CYS A 792 -12.03 6.11 15.42
N ILE A 793 -11.24 5.06 15.69
CA ILE A 793 -11.58 3.99 16.63
C ILE A 793 -11.77 4.56 18.03
N LEU A 794 -10.81 5.34 18.52
CA LEU A 794 -10.87 5.96 19.85
C LEU A 794 -12.07 6.90 19.97
N LEU A 795 -12.29 7.78 19.00
CA LEU A 795 -13.43 8.70 18.98
C LEU A 795 -14.76 7.95 19.04
N LYS A 796 -14.90 6.84 18.29
CA LYS A 796 -16.11 6.02 18.35
C LYS A 796 -16.31 5.36 19.72
N LEU A 797 -15.23 4.86 20.31
CA LEU A 797 -15.29 4.14 21.58
C LEU A 797 -15.41 5.08 22.80
N LYS A 798 -14.94 6.32 22.69
CA LYS A 798 -14.92 7.30 23.79
C LYS A 798 -16.18 8.16 23.87
N GLN A 799 -16.84 8.44 22.74
CA GLN A 799 -18.02 9.31 22.71
C GLN A 799 -19.10 8.83 21.73
N SER A 800 -20.35 9.27 21.93
CA SER A 800 -21.48 9.00 21.02
C SER A 800 -22.28 10.25 20.64
N ALA A 801 -21.90 11.43 21.15
CA ALA A 801 -22.61 12.68 20.91
C ALA A 801 -22.42 13.23 19.49
N TYR A 802 -21.25 13.03 18.89
CA TYR A 802 -20.88 13.61 17.60
C TYR A 802 -20.55 12.54 16.57
N PRO A 803 -20.94 12.72 15.30
CA PRO A 803 -20.59 11.81 14.22
C PRO A 803 -19.09 11.84 13.96
N VAL A 804 -18.54 10.65 13.68
CA VAL A 804 -17.14 10.45 13.33
C VAL A 804 -17.05 10.07 11.86
N LEU A 805 -16.20 10.77 11.09
CA LEU A 805 -15.95 10.52 9.67
C LEU A 805 -14.48 10.14 9.48
N LEU A 806 -14.23 9.09 8.68
CA LEU A 806 -12.86 8.77 8.26
C LEU A 806 -12.51 9.64 7.05
N ILE A 807 -11.39 10.35 7.12
CA ILE A 807 -10.79 11.02 5.96
C ILE A 807 -9.80 10.06 5.30
N THR A 808 -9.78 10.01 3.98
CA THR A 808 -8.82 9.18 3.27
C THR A 808 -8.38 9.79 1.94
N ASN A 809 -7.09 9.63 1.64
CA ASN A 809 -6.52 9.87 0.31
C ASN A 809 -6.75 8.68 -0.65
N ALA A 810 -7.64 7.74 -0.30
CA ALA A 810 -8.05 6.62 -1.14
C ALA A 810 -8.37 7.12 -2.54
N GLY A 811 -7.58 6.69 -3.52
CA GLY A 811 -7.71 7.17 -4.88
C GLY A 811 -7.38 8.67 -5.01
N LYS A 812 -6.21 9.08 -4.53
CA LYS A 812 -5.54 10.31 -4.98
C LYS A 812 -4.26 9.92 -5.71
N LEU A 813 -3.93 10.62 -6.81
CA LEU A 813 -2.72 10.39 -7.59
C LEU A 813 -1.68 11.51 -7.33
N PRO A 814 -0.40 11.18 -7.09
CA PRO A 814 0.12 9.86 -6.74
C PRO A 814 -0.44 9.36 -5.40
N MET A 815 -0.60 8.04 -5.26
CA MET A 815 -1.03 7.44 -3.99
C MET A 815 0.17 7.36 -3.05
N PHE A 816 0.17 8.19 -2.01
CA PHE A 816 1.24 8.23 -0.99
C PHE A 816 0.83 7.59 0.33
N ASP A 817 -0.47 7.32 0.50
CA ASP A 817 -1.02 6.83 1.76
C ASP A 817 -0.59 5.38 2.02
N LYS A 818 0.11 5.17 3.12
CA LYS A 818 0.56 3.82 3.51
C LYS A 818 -0.40 3.11 4.45
N GLU A 819 -1.59 3.64 4.71
CA GLU A 819 -2.57 3.00 5.59
C GLU A 819 -3.46 2.00 4.82
N LEU A 820 -3.30 0.70 5.09
CA LEU A 820 -4.00 -0.37 4.35
C LEU A 820 -5.52 -0.33 4.58
N ARG A 821 -5.99 0.07 5.77
CA ARG A 821 -7.43 0.16 6.08
C ARG A 821 -8.12 1.34 5.39
N ALA A 822 -7.34 2.27 4.85
CA ALA A 822 -7.82 3.47 4.17
C ALA A 822 -7.33 3.54 2.71
N ALA A 823 -6.69 2.51 2.17
CA ALA A 823 -5.99 2.55 0.87
C ALA A 823 -6.91 2.69 -0.36
N SER A 824 -8.20 2.38 -0.24
CA SER A 824 -9.18 2.47 -1.33
C SER A 824 -10.58 2.79 -0.82
N LEU A 825 -11.48 3.20 -1.73
CA LEU A 825 -12.88 3.45 -1.38
C LEU A 825 -13.54 2.19 -0.79
N GLN A 826 -13.23 1.01 -1.34
CA GLN A 826 -13.67 -0.26 -0.79
C GLN A 826 -13.27 -0.44 0.68
N MET A 827 -11.97 -0.26 0.98
CA MET A 827 -11.45 -0.43 2.33
C MET A 827 -12.04 0.62 3.28
N GLY A 828 -12.17 1.88 2.83
CA GLY A 828 -12.79 2.96 3.60
C GLY A 828 -14.24 2.64 3.98
N ILE A 829 -15.07 2.18 3.04
CA ILE A 829 -16.47 1.77 3.32
C ILE A 829 -16.49 0.60 4.32
N GLN A 830 -15.65 -0.40 4.13
CA GLN A 830 -15.58 -1.54 5.05
C GLN A 830 -15.17 -1.10 6.46
N PHE A 831 -14.16 -0.23 6.58
CA PHE A 831 -13.71 0.32 7.86
C PHE A 831 -14.80 1.13 8.54
N ALA A 832 -15.43 2.08 7.83
CA ALA A 832 -16.49 2.91 8.37
C ALA A 832 -17.70 2.08 8.84
N LYS A 833 -18.12 1.08 8.07
CA LYS A 833 -19.21 0.18 8.47
C LYS A 833 -18.84 -0.66 9.68
N ARG A 834 -17.62 -1.20 9.72
CA ARG A 834 -17.13 -2.01 10.84
C ARG A 834 -17.13 -1.25 12.14
N TRP A 835 -16.57 -0.04 12.15
CA TRP A 835 -16.50 0.80 13.34
C TRP A 835 -17.75 1.65 13.57
N GLN A 836 -18.81 1.45 12.78
CA GLN A 836 -20.06 2.23 12.88
C GLN A 836 -19.79 3.75 12.87
N LEU A 837 -18.88 4.17 11.99
CA LEU A 837 -18.64 5.58 11.70
C LEU A 837 -19.83 6.15 10.92
N SER A 838 -20.00 7.46 10.98
CA SER A 838 -21.13 8.13 10.33
C SER A 838 -20.91 8.39 8.85
N GLY A 839 -19.65 8.45 8.39
CA GLY A 839 -19.35 8.73 6.99
C GLY A 839 -17.88 8.66 6.60
N LEU A 840 -17.62 9.05 5.37
CA LEU A 840 -16.31 9.10 4.72
C LEU A 840 -16.08 10.47 4.07
N VAL A 841 -14.84 10.94 4.12
CA VAL A 841 -14.35 12.11 3.40
C VAL A 841 -13.26 11.65 2.43
N LEU A 842 -13.51 11.72 1.12
CA LEU A 842 -12.58 11.26 0.08
C LEU A 842 -12.02 12.42 -0.76
N ALA A 843 -10.83 12.22 -1.32
CA ALA A 843 -10.32 13.10 -2.36
C ALA A 843 -11.29 13.14 -3.55
N CYS A 844 -11.62 14.36 -4.01
CA CYS A 844 -12.64 14.60 -5.04
C CYS A 844 -12.33 13.90 -6.37
N ASP A 845 -11.06 13.66 -6.70
CA ASP A 845 -10.59 13.02 -7.93
C ASP A 845 -11.32 11.70 -8.21
N THR A 846 -11.50 10.86 -7.19
CA THR A 846 -12.21 9.57 -7.34
C THR A 846 -13.67 9.76 -7.75
N PHE A 847 -14.35 10.75 -7.17
CA PHE A 847 -15.75 11.04 -7.48
C PHE A 847 -15.92 11.79 -8.80
N LEU A 848 -14.97 12.64 -9.18
CA LEU A 848 -14.99 13.29 -10.48
C LEU A 848 -14.73 12.27 -11.60
N LEU A 849 -13.86 11.28 -11.37
CA LEU A 849 -13.62 10.17 -12.29
C LEU A 849 -14.85 9.26 -12.42
N CYS A 850 -15.52 8.94 -11.30
CA CYS A 850 -16.66 8.02 -11.25
C CYS A 850 -17.78 8.56 -10.33
N PRO A 851 -18.63 9.50 -10.80
CA PRO A 851 -19.64 10.15 -9.95
C PRO A 851 -20.66 9.19 -9.34
N ARG A 852 -21.02 8.10 -10.04
CA ARG A 852 -21.98 7.08 -9.55
C ARG A 852 -21.53 6.42 -8.23
N LEU A 853 -20.24 6.44 -7.91
CA LEU A 853 -19.72 5.94 -6.63
C LEU A 853 -20.22 6.74 -5.41
N ILE A 854 -20.60 8.01 -5.58
CA ILE A 854 -21.21 8.81 -4.49
C ILE A 854 -22.51 8.16 -4.03
N SER A 855 -23.38 7.82 -4.98
CA SER A 855 -24.64 7.11 -4.70
C SER A 855 -24.39 5.75 -4.07
N PHE A 856 -23.33 5.04 -4.48
CA PHE A 856 -22.94 3.77 -3.86
C PHE A 856 -22.56 3.92 -2.37
N VAL A 857 -21.80 4.96 -2.01
CA VAL A 857 -21.44 5.26 -0.60
C VAL A 857 -22.68 5.61 0.22
N ARG A 858 -23.58 6.42 -0.33
CA ARG A 858 -24.84 6.80 0.35
C ARG A 858 -25.74 5.60 0.56
N ASN A 859 -25.86 4.72 -0.44
CA ASN A 859 -26.62 3.47 -0.35
C ASN A 859 -26.02 2.50 0.68
N ALA A 860 -24.70 2.55 0.93
CA ALA A 860 -24.07 1.85 2.06
C ALA A 860 -24.46 2.41 3.45
N GLY A 861 -25.23 3.49 3.50
CA GLY A 861 -25.70 4.11 4.73
C GLY A 861 -24.68 5.06 5.36
N LEU A 862 -23.74 5.62 4.59
CA LEU A 862 -22.69 6.51 5.06
C LEU A 862 -22.93 7.94 4.54
N VAL A 863 -22.57 8.95 5.34
CA VAL A 863 -22.40 10.32 4.85
C VAL A 863 -21.22 10.33 3.87
N CYS A 864 -21.42 10.89 2.68
CA CYS A 864 -20.41 11.00 1.64
C CYS A 864 -19.97 12.46 1.49
N ALA A 865 -18.70 12.71 1.82
CA ALA A 865 -18.07 14.01 1.72
C ALA A 865 -16.85 13.96 0.79
N SER A 866 -16.50 15.09 0.18
CA SER A 866 -15.27 15.22 -0.60
C SER A 866 -14.45 16.45 -0.24
N TYR A 867 -13.14 16.37 -0.49
CA TYR A 867 -12.18 17.48 -0.37
C TYR A 867 -11.20 17.48 -1.55
N GLY A 868 -10.48 18.58 -1.73
CA GLY A 868 -9.41 18.71 -2.74
C GLY A 868 -9.66 19.83 -3.74
N LEU A 869 -8.64 20.12 -4.55
CA LEU A 869 -8.64 21.29 -5.44
C LEU A 869 -9.79 21.27 -6.47
N GLY A 870 -10.20 20.07 -6.91
CA GLY A 870 -11.31 19.91 -7.86
C GLY A 870 -12.64 20.45 -7.35
N ASN A 871 -12.85 20.51 -6.02
CA ASN A 871 -14.06 21.08 -5.43
C ASN A 871 -14.17 22.61 -5.58
N ASN A 872 -13.08 23.28 -5.94
CA ASN A 872 -13.05 24.73 -6.15
C ASN A 872 -13.47 25.14 -7.57
N ASP A 873 -13.80 24.19 -8.42
CA ASP A 873 -14.37 24.41 -9.75
C ASP A 873 -15.90 24.28 -9.71
N PRO A 874 -16.66 25.29 -10.16
CA PRO A 874 -18.13 25.25 -10.16
C PRO A 874 -18.76 24.07 -10.89
N GLU A 875 -18.20 23.61 -12.01
CA GLU A 875 -18.74 22.50 -12.77
C GLU A 875 -18.50 21.17 -12.07
N ASN A 876 -17.31 20.99 -11.49
CA ASN A 876 -17.00 19.82 -10.66
C ASN A 876 -17.88 19.76 -9.40
N ALA A 877 -18.19 20.90 -8.79
CA ALA A 877 -19.10 20.96 -7.64
C ALA A 877 -20.51 20.54 -8.03
N LYS A 878 -21.02 20.99 -9.20
CA LYS A 878 -22.33 20.56 -9.74
C LYS A 878 -22.36 19.06 -10.04
N ILE A 879 -21.34 18.52 -10.71
CA ILE A 879 -21.24 17.08 -11.01
C ILE A 879 -21.40 16.22 -9.74
N GLN A 880 -20.73 16.63 -8.65
CA GLN A 880 -20.84 15.93 -7.37
C GLN A 880 -22.20 16.16 -6.69
N ALA A 881 -22.77 17.37 -6.80
CA ALA A 881 -24.10 17.70 -6.27
C ALA A 881 -25.20 16.86 -6.93
N ASP A 882 -25.15 16.73 -8.26
CA ASP A 882 -26.08 15.94 -9.08
C ASP A 882 -25.97 14.44 -8.76
N ALA A 883 -24.74 13.96 -8.52
CA ALA A 883 -24.48 12.61 -8.06
C ALA A 883 -24.91 12.35 -6.59
N GLY A 884 -25.32 13.41 -5.88
CA GLY A 884 -25.94 13.34 -4.57
C GLY A 884 -24.99 13.50 -3.40
N ILE A 885 -23.82 14.15 -3.54
CA ILE A 885 -22.87 14.36 -2.44
C ILE A 885 -23.55 15.06 -1.24
N ASP A 886 -23.19 14.66 -0.01
CA ASP A 886 -23.79 15.24 1.20
C ASP A 886 -23.03 16.50 1.65
N ILE A 887 -21.69 16.46 1.59
CA ILE A 887 -20.81 17.54 2.08
C ILE A 887 -19.71 17.83 1.05
N LEU A 888 -19.47 19.12 0.76
CA LEU A 888 -18.34 19.58 -0.05
C LEU A 888 -17.44 20.48 0.80
N ILE A 889 -16.19 20.06 0.98
CA ILE A 889 -15.13 20.87 1.61
C ILE A 889 -14.44 21.68 0.50
N VAL A 890 -14.47 23.01 0.63
CA VAL A 890 -14.05 23.95 -0.42
C VAL A 890 -13.16 25.06 0.12
N ASP A 891 -12.23 25.55 -0.71
CA ASP A 891 -11.46 26.76 -0.44
C ASP A 891 -12.22 28.00 -0.92
N LYS A 892 -12.77 27.95 -2.14
CA LYS A 892 -13.48 29.09 -2.77
C LYS A 892 -14.96 29.16 -2.36
N VAL A 893 -15.20 29.36 -1.05
CA VAL A 893 -16.54 29.30 -0.43
C VAL A 893 -17.61 30.08 -1.20
N LYS A 894 -17.42 31.39 -1.41
CA LYS A 894 -18.42 32.24 -2.05
C LYS A 894 -18.76 31.78 -3.48
N LEU A 895 -17.72 31.45 -4.26
CA LEU A 895 -17.86 31.04 -5.66
C LEU A 895 -18.73 29.78 -5.76
N ILE A 896 -18.44 28.78 -4.92
CA ILE A 896 -19.16 27.51 -4.96
C ILE A 896 -20.57 27.65 -4.37
N ALA A 897 -20.75 28.44 -3.31
CA ALA A 897 -22.06 28.75 -2.76
C ALA A 897 -23.00 29.39 -3.79
N GLU A 898 -22.51 30.39 -4.53
CA GLU A 898 -23.28 31.04 -5.60
C GLU A 898 -23.57 30.08 -6.77
N ALA A 899 -22.59 29.25 -7.15
CA ALA A 899 -22.76 28.28 -8.23
C ALA A 899 -23.84 27.23 -7.90
N LEU A 900 -23.82 26.66 -6.70
CA LEU A 900 -24.78 25.66 -6.25
C LEU A 900 -26.18 26.26 -6.03
N SER A 901 -26.26 27.48 -5.51
CA SER A 901 -27.55 28.17 -5.36
C SER A 901 -28.23 28.46 -6.70
N LYS A 902 -27.47 28.91 -7.71
CA LYS A 902 -27.97 29.10 -9.08
C LYS A 902 -28.40 27.79 -9.73
N HIS A 903 -27.64 26.72 -9.52
CA HIS A 903 -27.94 25.38 -10.04
C HIS A 903 -29.25 24.83 -9.48
N GLN A 904 -29.44 24.89 -8.16
CA GLN A 904 -30.69 24.48 -7.50
C GLN A 904 -31.91 25.29 -7.97
N SER A 905 -31.72 26.59 -8.24
CA SER A 905 -32.79 27.46 -8.75
C SER A 905 -33.15 27.18 -10.22
N ALA A 906 -32.30 26.49 -10.98
CA ALA A 906 -32.55 26.13 -12.37
C ALA A 906 -33.20 24.73 -12.50
N GLU A 907 -33.04 23.86 -11.50
CA GLU A 907 -33.68 22.55 -11.42
C GLU A 907 -35.09 22.59 -10.82
N ALA A 908 -35.37 23.57 -9.95
CA ALA A 908 -36.69 23.85 -9.37
C ALA A 908 -37.56 24.67 -10.32
#